data_AF-A0A846U4Q0-F1
#
_entry.id   AF-A0A846U4Q0-F1
#
_cell.length_a   1.000
_cell.length_b   1.000
_cell.length_c   1.000
_cell.angle_alpha   90.00
_cell.angle_beta   90.00
_cell.angle_gamma   90.00
#
_symmetry.space_group_name_H-M   'P 1'
#
loop_
_entity.id
_entity.type
_entity.pdbx_description
1 polymer ?
#
loop_
_entity_poly.entity_id
_entity_poly.type
_entity_poly.pdbx_seq_one_letter_code
_entity_poly.pdbx_strand_id
1 'polypeptide(L)'
;MRPIHSTLHATPTAAALAVSMLLAACGGGNPSAGPAPDAALNRETAEAVADAAVTLAPGRYVLVNAQSGKCVDAVPSTPDGGRIQQATCGDALTQAFDVTTQAGGNVKLVNAGTSQVFDLSGSSGADGAALHQWTNNDTNAQRFRPWRAQGNRFRFVSAASGKCVTIADRSTADGAQLQQAGCSTADATQQFLLFPRSGSARGALAIGQYTLRGLQSKLCLDIEGSSAADGAKTLQAACSASASQRFEVRAADDGSYAFVNVNSGRGLDVSDISTANGALIQQWSYGGGANQRFSVMPVGDSLRIAAKHTGKCLDVKDFSTVAGGRIQQWDCGNNDNQRWQLLATDAQAPAPAPAPAPSPAPAPAPAPSPAPAPSPAPSPAPAPSPAPAPSPAPSPAPAPSPAPAPGPAPSPVPTLTLPLEVLGAGAPDAPTVVPAQLALDASALGTASQLVVRCHRCGFYNSPEFEALAKPLTKIAGSLRVVGGANGGTAPWIDISDGAVQLDEVERAHGGVNGGLLTIRFRVPLDATARARLVALPATNRIEFRFNGTDGSSNGFRILDVQVQDAAGRNLTAAQPRQWADIQSEKEAGRTWTADADQGKALWNAQNLLLKSPVVNAKIRAACSSCHASDGRDLQYFNFSNNSIVQRSRFHGLSETQGKQIAAYLRAALYAKVPHVAQATPWNPPYQPGPGLDAKPTIEWAAGAGLDAVLPDAKSFVNVFTGKAATSTAAVTQAELDAAMDPSPGKVLNTREMPIPLQLPDWSAWLPIESPLDIWAPEAGQAQGLFETQGDDGSNPIKVVKRVSDFLKANQNPNGVYGDWSHLTPELRERAQAWLNDVGGKTIDFAGGGRGSRVSGDPSKPYGGEVGGRKLQALMSAQTASAANLPAAFTKEAFIERALFGAIRWMGVKQWELAHTYGLEGRQDWLHGSRGANGQWVGIGEKRGWPFSWPSVFYMAPHMLFAPANGRENYFSWEPRLVSFYRTNQWYQLQMTVNPGWPGASEGPMDWPYHMGFTTAVVDDLMTAKAPAAVSASHLARYFQVRTKLAQLANTDLPFNQPDPAAPTDLFRNKGHQSRASLAIHKLGVGEVVDRGPDDWEKSRFRQLDAVTPGLHLMFVNSSISLYNALYANTTYEQWRRCDPNALFGSEPEIKSGFRFCLDPKRTPLPLNAKGQPHLVGGWVDWTGEQYITWSVMSARNHGAEAQRLKTFSDWAGRMWRE
;
A
#
# COMPACT_ATOMS: atom_id res chain seq x y z
N MET A 1 -35.62 -11.82 -41.98
CA MET A 1 -36.85 -11.42 -42.71
C MET A 1 -37.45 -10.19 -42.03
N ARG A 2 -38.13 -9.31 -42.79
CA ARG A 2 -39.09 -8.26 -42.32
C ARG A 2 -40.47 -8.63 -42.90
N PRO A 3 -41.62 -8.24 -42.32
CA PRO A 3 -42.20 -6.86 -42.40
C PRO A 3 -42.27 -6.14 -41.02
N ILE A 4 -42.50 -4.83 -40.82
CA ILE A 4 -43.13 -3.70 -41.58
C ILE A 4 -44.68 -3.70 -41.49
N HIS A 5 -45.41 -2.61 -41.18
CA HIS A 5 -45.05 -1.19 -40.95
C HIS A 5 -45.37 -0.76 -39.49
N SER A 6 -45.88 0.42 -39.05
CA SER A 6 -46.47 1.66 -39.63
C SER A 6 -45.82 2.93 -39.01
N THR A 7 -46.38 4.15 -39.21
CA THR A 7 -45.79 5.45 -38.77
C THR A 7 -46.83 6.60 -38.70
N LEU A 8 -46.50 7.72 -38.02
CA LEU A 8 -46.84 9.09 -38.46
C LEU A 8 -45.96 10.17 -37.77
N HIS A 9 -45.99 11.41 -38.29
CA HIS A 9 -45.08 12.55 -38.01
C HIS A 9 -45.66 13.53 -36.95
N ALA A 10 -45.02 14.64 -36.50
CA ALA A 10 -44.00 15.50 -37.11
C ALA A 10 -43.13 16.32 -36.10
N THR A 11 -42.29 17.21 -36.64
CA THR A 11 -41.33 18.12 -35.98
C THR A 11 -41.49 19.56 -36.55
N PRO A 12 -40.62 20.54 -36.25
CA PRO A 12 -40.26 21.12 -34.94
C PRO A 12 -40.57 22.64 -34.92
N THR A 13 -40.16 23.36 -33.87
CA THR A 13 -39.96 24.82 -33.95
C THR A 13 -38.92 25.30 -32.93
N ALA A 14 -38.22 26.38 -33.23
CA ALA A 14 -37.27 27.03 -32.33
C ALA A 14 -37.48 28.55 -32.33
N ALA A 15 -37.37 29.16 -31.16
CA ALA A 15 -37.27 30.61 -31.00
C ALA A 15 -36.45 30.89 -29.73
N ALA A 16 -35.53 31.85 -29.82
CA ALA A 16 -34.78 32.35 -28.67
C ALA A 16 -35.15 33.82 -28.44
N LEU A 17 -35.18 34.23 -27.17
CA LEU A 17 -35.05 35.64 -26.79
C LEU A 17 -34.62 35.70 -25.31
N ALA A 18 -33.76 36.67 -25.01
CA ALA A 18 -33.33 36.99 -23.65
C ALA A 18 -34.07 38.24 -23.14
N VAL A 19 -34.04 38.46 -21.83
CA VAL A 19 -33.87 39.80 -21.22
C VAL A 19 -33.42 39.61 -19.76
N SER A 20 -32.78 40.62 -19.18
CA SER A 20 -32.08 40.55 -17.88
C SER A 20 -32.67 41.52 -16.85
N MET A 21 -32.29 41.32 -15.57
CA MET A 21 -32.46 42.26 -14.43
C MET A 21 -33.92 42.50 -14.01
N LEU A 22 -34.30 42.64 -12.74
CA LEU A 22 -33.92 43.63 -11.71
C LEU A 22 -34.34 43.05 -10.32
N LEU A 23 -34.10 43.63 -9.14
CA LEU A 23 -33.03 44.44 -8.53
C LEU A 23 -33.45 44.69 -7.05
N ALA A 24 -32.46 44.87 -6.18
CA ALA A 24 -32.47 45.09 -4.72
C ALA A 24 -33.57 45.94 -4.03
N ALA A 25 -33.82 45.63 -2.74
CA ALA A 25 -33.98 46.54 -1.58
C ALA A 25 -34.13 45.69 -0.28
N CYS A 26 -33.64 46.01 0.93
CA CYS A 26 -32.72 47.03 1.49
C CYS A 26 -31.50 46.29 2.12
N GLY A 27 -30.34 46.85 2.48
CA GLY A 27 -29.99 48.20 2.96
C GLY A 27 -29.89 48.19 4.51
N GLY A 28 -28.77 48.51 5.17
CA GLY A 28 -27.41 48.85 4.72
C GLY A 28 -26.51 49.19 5.93
N GLY A 29 -25.26 49.63 5.71
CA GLY A 29 -24.41 50.22 6.75
C GLY A 29 -23.13 49.47 7.14
N ASN A 30 -22.01 50.19 7.10
CA ASN A 30 -20.67 49.91 7.63
C ASN A 30 -20.19 51.28 8.22
N PRO A 31 -19.17 51.43 9.09
CA PRO A 31 -18.18 50.43 9.53
C PRO A 31 -17.76 50.47 11.02
N SER A 32 -16.71 49.67 11.34
CA SER A 32 -15.59 49.96 12.27
C SER A 32 -15.46 49.18 13.60
N ALA A 33 -14.18 48.98 13.96
CA ALA A 33 -13.60 48.55 15.24
C ALA A 33 -13.92 47.15 15.84
N GLY A 34 -12.85 46.40 16.16
CA GLY A 34 -12.83 45.32 17.16
C GLY A 34 -12.09 45.79 18.44
N PRO A 35 -11.37 44.94 19.20
CA PRO A 35 -11.05 43.52 18.99
C PRO A 35 -11.46 42.59 20.17
N ALA A 36 -11.05 41.31 20.12
CA ALA A 36 -11.02 40.37 21.26
C ALA A 36 -9.73 40.57 22.11
N PRO A 37 -9.35 39.71 23.10
CA PRO A 37 -8.86 38.33 22.82
C PRO A 37 -9.00 37.28 23.97
N ASP A 38 -8.30 36.13 23.80
CA ASP A 38 -7.78 35.18 24.81
C ASP A 38 -8.75 34.21 25.54
N ALA A 39 -8.40 32.95 25.86
CA ALA A 39 -7.28 32.04 25.51
C ALA A 39 -7.55 30.61 26.09
N ALA A 40 -6.94 29.47 25.73
CA ALA A 40 -6.20 28.98 24.54
C ALA A 40 -5.90 27.44 24.70
N LEU A 41 -4.92 26.89 23.95
CA LEU A 41 -4.20 25.58 24.12
C LEU A 41 -4.55 24.37 23.22
N ASN A 42 -4.26 24.55 21.92
CA ASN A 42 -3.20 23.81 21.19
C ASN A 42 -3.17 22.26 21.18
N ARG A 43 -3.54 21.70 20.02
CA ARG A 43 -2.78 20.62 19.37
C ARG A 43 -2.11 21.17 18.10
N GLU A 44 -0.78 21.23 18.04
CA GLU A 44 -0.05 21.35 16.77
C GLU A 44 0.99 20.24 16.62
N THR A 45 0.48 19.05 16.28
CA THR A 45 1.27 17.94 15.75
C THR A 45 1.75 18.27 14.33
N ALA A 46 3.06 18.20 14.07
CA ALA A 46 3.63 18.60 12.80
C ALA A 46 5.03 17.97 12.53
N GLU A 47 5.19 17.24 11.42
CA GLU A 47 6.40 16.45 11.02
C GLU A 47 6.62 16.65 9.50
N ALA A 48 7.81 16.60 8.90
CA ALA A 48 9.04 15.86 9.22
C ALA A 48 10.33 16.65 9.07
N VAL A 49 11.46 16.07 9.51
CA VAL A 49 12.82 16.47 9.11
C VAL A 49 13.83 15.28 9.11
N ALA A 50 13.99 14.57 7.98
CA ALA A 50 15.11 13.64 7.74
C ALA A 50 15.40 13.33 6.24
N ASP A 51 15.28 14.28 5.32
CA ASP A 51 16.47 14.80 4.62
C ASP A 51 17.57 15.49 5.48
N ALA A 52 18.72 15.70 4.84
CA ALA A 52 19.91 16.31 5.43
C ALA A 52 19.73 17.78 5.85
N ALA A 53 20.52 18.23 6.82
CA ALA A 53 20.71 19.65 7.08
C ALA A 53 21.45 20.29 5.89
N VAL A 54 20.86 21.30 5.27
CA VAL A 54 21.47 22.08 4.18
C VAL A 54 22.00 23.38 4.75
N THR A 55 23.29 23.66 4.56
CA THR A 55 23.91 24.92 4.98
C THR A 55 23.25 26.10 4.27
N LEU A 56 22.44 26.87 4.98
CA LEU A 56 21.96 28.17 4.54
C LEU A 56 23.14 29.16 4.61
N ALA A 57 23.38 29.89 3.52
CA ALA A 57 24.46 30.87 3.48
C ALA A 57 24.20 32.03 4.46
N PRO A 58 25.23 32.54 5.17
CA PRO A 58 25.10 33.76 5.96
C PRO A 58 24.71 34.96 5.09
N GLY A 59 23.84 35.83 5.60
CA GLY A 59 23.37 37.01 4.87
C GLY A 59 22.04 37.55 5.39
N ARG A 60 21.61 38.71 4.87
CA ARG A 60 20.36 39.37 5.24
C ARG A 60 19.20 38.88 4.36
N TYR A 61 18.06 38.55 4.95
CA TYR A 61 16.88 38.02 4.25
C TYR A 61 15.57 38.66 4.70
N VAL A 62 14.54 38.56 3.85
CA VAL A 62 13.13 38.53 4.29
C VAL A 62 12.60 37.11 4.18
N LEU A 63 11.87 36.70 5.21
CA LEU A 63 11.17 35.42 5.31
C LEU A 63 9.68 35.63 4.98
N VAL A 64 9.20 35.12 3.84
CA VAL A 64 7.80 35.25 3.38
C VAL A 64 7.06 33.95 3.58
N ASN A 65 6.01 33.96 4.38
CA ASN A 65 5.21 32.78 4.70
C ASN A 65 4.51 32.21 3.47
N ALA A 66 4.62 30.90 3.27
CA ALA A 66 4.17 30.25 2.05
C ALA A 66 2.64 30.04 1.97
N GLN A 67 1.89 30.20 3.07
CA GLN A 67 0.43 30.16 3.06
C GLN A 67 -0.17 31.56 2.88
N SER A 68 0.27 32.54 3.66
CA SER A 68 -0.35 33.88 3.68
C SER A 68 0.19 34.83 2.61
N GLY A 69 1.38 34.54 2.05
CA GLY A 69 2.12 35.49 1.19
C GLY A 69 2.64 36.72 1.95
N LYS A 70 2.36 36.81 3.26
CA LYS A 70 2.84 37.85 4.17
C LYS A 70 4.17 37.43 4.77
N CYS A 71 4.91 38.39 5.30
CA CYS A 71 6.30 38.17 5.67
C CYS A 71 6.56 38.53 7.16
N VAL A 72 7.62 37.99 7.75
CA VAL A 72 7.91 38.08 9.21
C VAL A 72 8.39 39.47 9.65
N ASP A 73 7.93 39.92 10.81
CA ASP A 73 8.10 41.25 11.40
C ASP A 73 8.40 41.15 12.91
N ALA A 74 9.25 42.03 13.43
CA ALA A 74 9.71 42.05 14.83
C ALA A 74 9.42 43.38 15.52
N VAL A 75 8.49 43.39 16.47
CA VAL A 75 8.04 44.58 17.20
C VAL A 75 9.08 44.98 18.26
N PRO A 76 9.67 46.20 18.20
CA PRO A 76 10.63 46.65 19.21
C PRO A 76 10.04 46.79 20.60
N SER A 77 10.85 46.58 21.63
CA SER A 77 10.49 46.79 23.04
C SER A 77 11.69 47.26 23.86
N THR A 78 11.42 47.83 25.02
CA THR A 78 12.42 48.12 26.06
C THR A 78 11.84 47.72 27.42
N PRO A 79 12.35 46.69 28.12
CA PRO A 79 13.51 45.83 27.81
C PRO A 79 13.17 44.66 26.85
N ASP A 80 13.97 43.57 26.92
CA ASP A 80 13.77 42.29 26.23
C ASP A 80 12.33 41.73 26.36
N GLY A 81 11.90 40.95 25.35
CA GLY A 81 10.54 40.37 25.26
C GLY A 81 9.70 40.84 24.07
N GLY A 82 10.28 41.58 23.11
CA GLY A 82 9.56 42.18 21.98
C GLY A 82 8.90 41.15 21.04
N ARG A 83 7.68 41.39 20.57
CA ARG A 83 6.87 40.40 19.85
C ARG A 83 7.39 40.09 18.43
N ILE A 84 7.41 38.83 18.02
CA ILE A 84 7.56 38.45 16.58
C ILE A 84 6.20 38.05 15.98
N GLN A 85 5.87 38.58 14.80
CA GLN A 85 4.56 38.45 14.14
C GLN A 85 4.69 38.39 12.59
N GLN A 86 3.59 38.15 11.87
CA GLN A 86 3.50 38.44 10.43
C GLN A 86 2.77 39.76 10.17
N ALA A 87 3.14 40.44 9.08
CA ALA A 87 2.47 41.64 8.61
C ALA A 87 2.56 41.77 7.07
N THR A 88 1.73 42.63 6.49
CA THR A 88 1.75 43.01 5.07
C THR A 88 3.15 43.50 4.67
N CYS A 89 3.51 43.24 3.41
CA CYS A 89 4.90 43.30 2.99
C CYS A 89 5.33 44.67 2.47
N GLY A 90 6.09 45.39 3.30
CA GLY A 90 6.82 46.62 2.97
C GLY A 90 8.22 46.68 3.63
N ASP A 91 8.73 47.90 3.80
CA ASP A 91 10.17 48.13 3.73
C ASP A 91 10.88 48.41 5.08
N ALA A 92 10.22 48.14 6.20
CA ALA A 92 10.82 48.31 7.53
C ALA A 92 12.00 47.35 7.80
N LEU A 93 13.00 47.81 8.56
CA LEU A 93 14.12 46.97 9.03
C LEU A 93 13.71 45.94 10.11
N THR A 94 12.60 46.16 10.81
CA THR A 94 11.95 45.15 11.68
C THR A 94 11.61 43.86 10.93
N GLN A 95 11.53 43.93 9.59
CA GLN A 95 11.17 42.85 8.69
C GLN A 95 12.38 42.22 8.00
N ALA A 96 13.61 42.52 8.45
CA ALA A 96 14.87 41.98 7.93
C ALA A 96 15.61 41.19 9.02
N PHE A 97 16.12 40.02 8.65
CA PHE A 97 16.87 39.16 9.56
C PHE A 97 18.21 38.75 8.96
N ASP A 98 19.28 38.94 9.72
CA ASP A 98 20.63 38.47 9.40
C ASP A 98 20.78 37.03 9.88
N VAL A 99 21.03 36.13 8.94
CA VAL A 99 21.34 34.71 9.17
C VAL A 99 22.84 34.57 9.41
N THR A 100 23.22 33.94 10.52
CA THR A 100 24.61 33.55 10.82
C THR A 100 24.68 32.06 11.13
N THR A 101 25.67 31.35 10.58
CA THR A 101 25.84 29.90 10.76
C THR A 101 26.51 29.54 12.08
N GLN A 102 26.15 28.38 12.63
CA GLN A 102 26.59 27.86 13.93
C GLN A 102 27.02 26.39 13.81
N ALA A 103 27.80 25.91 14.79
CA ALA A 103 28.21 24.52 14.86
C ALA A 103 26.99 23.56 14.88
N GLY A 104 27.15 22.37 14.30
CA GLY A 104 26.07 21.38 14.15
C GLY A 104 25.03 21.70 13.06
N GLY A 105 25.28 22.71 12.21
CA GLY A 105 24.40 23.07 11.10
C GLY A 105 23.19 23.94 11.49
N ASN A 106 23.21 24.53 12.69
CA ASN A 106 22.22 25.52 13.11
C ASN A 106 22.54 26.91 12.55
N VAL A 107 21.58 27.83 12.62
CA VAL A 107 21.75 29.27 12.39
C VAL A 107 21.19 30.08 13.55
N LYS A 108 21.61 31.34 13.64
CA LYS A 108 20.99 32.37 14.48
C LYS A 108 20.42 33.47 13.58
N LEU A 109 19.26 34.00 13.94
CA LEU A 109 18.51 35.03 13.21
C LEU A 109 18.52 36.30 14.05
N VAL A 110 19.24 37.32 13.61
CA VAL A 110 19.37 38.62 14.28
C VAL A 110 18.51 39.66 13.56
N ASN A 111 17.71 40.45 14.26
CA ASN A 111 16.88 41.46 13.61
C ASN A 111 17.68 42.71 13.24
N ALA A 112 17.56 43.18 12.00
CA ALA A 112 18.35 44.28 11.48
C ALA A 112 17.99 45.67 12.06
N GLY A 113 16.81 45.82 12.67
CA GLY A 113 16.35 47.07 13.27
C GLY A 113 16.68 47.23 14.77
N THR A 114 16.79 46.12 15.50
CA THR A 114 17.01 46.11 16.97
C THR A 114 18.34 45.51 17.40
N SER A 115 18.98 44.70 16.55
CA SER A 115 20.13 43.83 16.88
C SER A 115 19.89 42.79 17.99
N GLN A 116 18.64 42.62 18.45
CA GLN A 116 18.21 41.48 19.27
C GLN A 116 18.00 40.24 18.39
N VAL A 117 17.93 39.08 19.02
CA VAL A 117 17.86 37.78 18.33
C VAL A 117 16.49 37.13 18.49
N PHE A 118 16.13 36.31 17.50
CA PHE A 118 14.96 35.44 17.53
C PHE A 118 15.15 34.43 18.68
N ASP A 119 14.29 34.48 19.69
CA ASP A 119 14.41 33.69 20.92
C ASP A 119 13.08 33.02 21.26
N LEU A 120 13.15 31.81 21.84
CA LEU A 120 12.01 31.02 22.27
C LEU A 120 11.71 31.28 23.76
N SER A 121 10.56 31.91 24.03
CA SER A 121 10.26 32.46 25.35
C SER A 121 10.32 31.42 26.48
N GLY A 122 11.11 31.72 27.51
CA GLY A 122 11.41 30.83 28.64
C GLY A 122 12.17 29.54 28.27
N SER A 123 12.73 29.44 27.05
CA SER A 123 13.21 28.19 26.44
C SER A 123 12.17 27.05 26.46
N SER A 124 10.87 27.40 26.48
CA SER A 124 9.77 26.45 26.69
C SER A 124 9.67 25.41 25.59
N GLY A 125 9.36 24.15 25.93
CA GLY A 125 9.08 23.08 24.97
C GLY A 125 7.62 23.02 24.49
N ALA A 126 6.73 23.87 25.00
CA ALA A 126 5.29 23.81 24.74
C ALA A 126 4.89 24.39 23.37
N ASP A 127 3.91 23.79 22.71
CA ASP A 127 3.32 24.34 21.49
C ASP A 127 2.51 25.60 21.80
N GLY A 128 2.64 26.63 20.98
CA GLY A 128 2.16 27.97 21.26
C GLY A 128 3.07 28.81 22.16
N ALA A 129 4.22 28.29 22.60
CA ALA A 129 5.24 29.16 23.20
C ALA A 129 5.67 30.21 22.17
N ALA A 130 5.49 31.49 22.53
CA ALA A 130 5.74 32.61 21.66
C ALA A 130 7.24 32.75 21.34
N LEU A 131 7.54 33.13 20.10
CA LEU A 131 8.85 33.68 19.76
C LEU A 131 8.85 35.18 20.05
N HIS A 132 9.94 35.65 20.67
CA HIS A 132 10.16 37.04 21.02
C HIS A 132 11.58 37.50 20.66
N GLN A 133 11.86 38.79 20.85
CA GLN A 133 13.19 39.39 20.75
C GLN A 133 13.85 39.36 22.13
N TRP A 134 15.07 38.81 22.18
CA TRP A 134 15.86 38.76 23.41
C TRP A 134 17.32 39.14 23.12
N THR A 135 18.04 39.56 24.16
CA THR A 135 19.48 39.81 24.10
C THR A 135 20.22 38.49 23.87
N ASN A 136 21.27 38.50 23.03
CA ASN A 136 22.02 37.27 22.73
C ASN A 136 22.69 36.70 24.00
N ASN A 137 22.33 35.47 24.35
CA ASN A 137 22.88 34.69 25.47
C ASN A 137 23.46 33.34 25.01
N ASP A 138 23.43 33.07 23.71
CA ASP A 138 23.96 31.86 23.06
C ASP A 138 23.38 30.51 23.52
N THR A 139 22.28 30.49 24.27
CA THR A 139 21.56 29.27 24.62
C THR A 139 20.90 28.59 23.40
N ASN A 140 20.43 27.36 23.57
CA ASN A 140 19.71 26.64 22.51
C ASN A 140 18.37 27.28 22.11
N ALA A 141 17.78 28.15 22.95
CA ALA A 141 16.56 28.89 22.63
C ALA A 141 16.74 29.88 21.46
N GLN A 142 17.99 30.27 21.19
CA GLN A 142 18.40 31.26 20.18
C GLN A 142 19.05 30.62 18.94
N ARG A 143 18.93 29.31 18.78
CA ARG A 143 19.58 28.52 17.71
C ARG A 143 18.51 27.75 16.95
N PHE A 144 18.49 27.87 15.62
CA PHE A 144 17.47 27.24 14.78
C PHE A 144 18.13 26.48 13.62
N ARG A 145 17.78 25.22 13.38
CA ARG A 145 18.24 24.46 12.21
C ARG A 145 17.43 24.87 10.98
N PRO A 146 18.03 25.44 9.92
CA PRO A 146 17.33 25.70 8.67
C PRO A 146 17.12 24.39 7.93
N TRP A 147 15.97 24.24 7.28
CA TRP A 147 15.64 23.00 6.59
C TRP A 147 14.82 23.27 5.33
N ARG A 148 15.39 22.98 4.15
CA ARG A 148 14.77 23.31 2.85
C ARG A 148 13.53 22.42 2.64
N ALA A 149 12.43 23.02 2.20
CA ALA A 149 11.18 22.31 1.91
C ALA A 149 11.13 21.88 0.43
N GLN A 150 10.94 22.84 -0.49
CA GLN A 150 11.06 22.68 -1.94
C GLN A 150 11.43 24.04 -2.56
N GLY A 151 12.17 24.05 -3.67
CA GLY A 151 12.66 25.29 -4.28
C GLY A 151 13.44 26.16 -3.28
N ASN A 152 13.15 27.47 -3.24
CA ASN A 152 13.72 28.42 -2.26
C ASN A 152 12.89 28.58 -0.97
N ARG A 153 12.10 27.56 -0.59
CA ARG A 153 11.37 27.52 0.69
C ARG A 153 12.16 26.80 1.78
N PHE A 154 12.13 27.33 2.99
CA PHE A 154 12.80 26.79 4.18
C PHE A 154 11.84 26.73 5.37
N ARG A 155 12.17 25.90 6.36
CA ARG A 155 11.57 25.86 7.70
C ARG A 155 12.68 26.05 8.73
N PHE A 156 12.34 26.53 9.93
CA PHE A 156 13.32 26.80 11.00
C PHE A 156 12.93 26.03 12.26
N VAL A 157 13.81 25.10 12.68
CA VAL A 157 13.61 24.18 13.81
C VAL A 157 14.40 24.67 15.02
N SER A 158 13.77 25.06 16.13
CA SER A 158 14.48 25.47 17.35
C SER A 158 15.31 24.31 17.92
N ALA A 159 16.55 24.61 18.32
CA ALA A 159 17.47 23.64 18.94
C ALA A 159 17.20 23.43 20.44
N ALA A 160 16.36 24.24 21.07
CA ALA A 160 15.91 24.00 22.45
C ALA A 160 14.81 22.94 22.53
N SER A 161 13.92 22.89 21.55
CA SER A 161 12.66 22.16 21.61
C SER A 161 12.43 21.16 20.46
N GLY A 162 13.25 21.22 19.39
CA GLY A 162 13.03 20.43 18.17
C GLY A 162 11.83 20.88 17.33
N LYS A 163 11.23 22.02 17.66
CA LYS A 163 9.93 22.51 17.16
C LYS A 163 10.09 23.67 16.17
N CYS A 164 9.14 23.84 15.26
CA CYS A 164 9.23 24.80 14.17
C CYS A 164 8.50 26.10 14.49
N VAL A 165 9.04 27.18 13.94
CA VAL A 165 8.37 28.47 13.84
C VAL A 165 7.14 28.34 12.93
N THR A 166 5.96 28.71 13.44
CA THR A 166 4.65 28.71 12.77
C THR A 166 3.92 30.04 12.96
N ILE A 167 2.84 30.26 12.19
CA ILE A 167 1.88 31.36 12.44
C ILE A 167 0.74 30.84 13.31
N ALA A 168 0.46 31.52 14.42
CA ALA A 168 -0.65 31.20 15.32
C ALA A 168 -2.01 31.16 14.59
N ASP A 169 -2.84 30.20 14.98
CA ASP A 169 -4.18 29.93 14.44
C ASP A 169 -4.25 29.78 12.91
N ARG A 170 -3.11 29.51 12.25
CA ARG A 170 -2.94 29.48 10.79
C ARG A 170 -3.33 30.78 10.08
N SER A 171 -3.39 31.89 10.81
CA SER A 171 -4.01 33.14 10.36
C SER A 171 -3.32 33.75 9.14
N THR A 172 -4.08 34.48 8.32
CA THR A 172 -3.58 35.32 7.21
C THR A 172 -3.70 36.83 7.50
N ALA A 173 -4.12 37.20 8.71
CA ALA A 173 -4.20 38.60 9.16
C ALA A 173 -2.83 39.16 9.56
N ASP A 174 -2.72 40.49 9.60
CA ASP A 174 -1.56 41.21 10.15
C ASP A 174 -1.60 41.20 11.68
N GLY A 175 -0.42 41.19 12.32
CA GLY A 175 -0.28 41.09 13.78
C GLY A 175 -0.43 39.67 14.32
N ALA A 176 -0.70 38.67 13.47
CA ALA A 176 -0.75 37.28 13.89
C ALA A 176 0.62 36.78 14.38
N GLN A 177 0.63 36.19 15.57
CA GLN A 177 1.83 35.84 16.33
C GLN A 177 2.66 34.75 15.65
N LEU A 178 3.99 34.84 15.74
CA LEU A 178 4.86 33.68 15.52
C LEU A 178 5.05 32.92 16.83
N GLN A 179 4.68 31.65 16.81
CA GLN A 179 4.84 30.71 17.91
C GLN A 179 5.65 29.51 17.45
N GLN A 180 6.13 28.68 18.38
CA GLN A 180 6.58 27.34 18.00
C GLN A 180 5.41 26.35 17.99
N ALA A 181 5.56 25.33 17.17
CA ALA A 181 4.71 24.15 17.07
C ALA A 181 5.54 22.94 16.65
N GLY A 182 4.97 21.74 16.45
CA GLY A 182 5.67 20.69 15.69
C GLY A 182 6.17 21.19 14.32
N CYS A 183 7.13 20.48 13.71
CA CYS A 183 7.77 20.78 12.42
C CYS A 183 7.16 20.10 11.17
N SER A 184 6.11 20.67 10.58
CA SER A 184 5.37 20.07 9.45
C SER A 184 6.02 20.31 8.09
N THR A 185 6.08 19.27 7.26
CA THR A 185 6.51 19.34 5.85
C THR A 185 5.46 20.06 4.99
N ALA A 186 4.20 19.67 5.16
CA ALA A 186 3.07 20.12 4.35
C ALA A 186 2.54 21.50 4.75
N ASP A 187 2.90 21.99 5.94
CA ASP A 187 2.34 23.22 6.46
C ASP A 187 2.99 24.47 5.86
N ALA A 188 2.25 25.11 4.97
CA ALA A 188 2.66 26.36 4.35
C ALA A 188 2.73 27.54 5.34
N THR A 189 2.17 27.45 6.55
CA THR A 189 2.37 28.45 7.63
C THR A 189 3.70 28.28 8.38
N GLN A 190 4.39 27.15 8.19
CA GLN A 190 5.73 26.89 8.74
C GLN A 190 6.83 27.04 7.68
N GLN A 191 6.47 26.99 6.40
CA GLN A 191 7.37 27.26 5.28
C GLN A 191 7.53 28.76 5.03
N PHE A 192 8.76 29.21 4.85
CA PHE A 192 9.12 30.57 4.48
C PHE A 192 9.98 30.57 3.22
N LEU A 193 9.55 31.33 2.20
CA LEU A 193 10.39 31.72 1.07
C LEU A 193 11.44 32.72 1.57
N LEU A 194 12.72 32.45 1.28
CA LEU A 194 13.80 33.38 1.62
C LEU A 194 14.18 34.20 0.38
N PHE A 195 13.96 35.51 0.46
CA PHE A 195 14.47 36.47 -0.52
C PHE A 195 15.68 37.18 0.09
N PRO A 196 16.87 37.15 -0.55
CA PRO A 196 18.03 37.90 -0.06
C PRO A 196 17.73 39.39 -0.11
N ARG A 197 17.90 40.06 1.04
CA ARG A 197 17.55 41.47 1.25
C ARG A 197 18.82 42.31 1.37
N SER A 198 19.43 42.62 0.23
CA SER A 198 20.56 43.56 0.10
C SER A 198 20.14 45.01 0.39
N GLY A 199 19.69 45.26 1.62
CA GLY A 199 19.03 46.49 2.03
C GLY A 199 17.49 46.39 1.96
N SER A 200 16.87 46.72 3.09
CA SER A 200 15.64 47.51 3.25
C SER A 200 14.38 47.37 2.38
N ALA A 201 14.18 46.44 1.42
CA ALA A 201 12.88 46.30 0.72
C ALA A 201 12.22 44.89 0.76
N ARG A 202 10.90 44.81 0.58
CA ARG A 202 10.11 43.55 0.43
C ARG A 202 9.47 43.45 -0.98
N GLY A 203 9.25 42.22 -1.46
CA GLY A 203 8.39 41.93 -2.62
C GLY A 203 8.88 42.40 -3.99
N ALA A 204 10.00 43.12 -4.06
CA ALA A 204 10.53 43.66 -5.30
C ALA A 204 11.05 42.57 -6.26
N LEU A 205 10.86 42.78 -7.56
CA LEU A 205 11.78 42.23 -8.56
C LEU A 205 13.18 42.75 -8.21
N ALA A 206 14.15 41.84 -8.06
CA ALA A 206 15.47 42.19 -7.58
C ALA A 206 16.14 43.25 -8.48
N ILE A 207 16.76 44.24 -7.84
CA ILE A 207 17.39 45.39 -8.49
C ILE A 207 18.79 45.00 -8.93
N GLY A 208 19.08 45.17 -10.23
CA GLY A 208 20.27 44.63 -10.88
C GLY A 208 20.17 44.65 -12.41
N GLN A 209 21.19 44.13 -13.09
CA GLN A 209 21.22 44.06 -14.55
C GLN A 209 20.63 42.74 -15.07
N TYR A 210 19.70 42.84 -16.02
CA TYR A 210 19.01 41.71 -16.63
C TYR A 210 18.96 41.84 -18.15
N THR A 211 19.03 40.70 -18.83
CA THR A 211 18.65 40.57 -20.24
C THR A 211 17.19 40.12 -20.30
N LEU A 212 16.34 40.87 -21.00
CA LEU A 212 14.91 40.56 -21.14
C LEU A 212 14.70 39.67 -22.37
N ARG A 213 14.39 38.38 -22.16
CA ARG A 213 14.20 37.39 -23.23
C ARG A 213 12.72 37.10 -23.47
N GLY A 214 12.25 37.26 -24.71
CA GLY A 214 10.87 36.96 -25.09
C GLY A 214 10.61 35.45 -25.08
N LEU A 215 9.52 35.00 -24.43
CA LEU A 215 9.23 33.58 -24.28
C LEU A 215 8.84 32.92 -25.61
N GLN A 216 8.19 33.65 -26.52
CA GLN A 216 7.84 33.15 -27.86
C GLN A 216 9.08 33.00 -28.76
N SER A 217 9.74 34.11 -29.12
CA SER A 217 10.82 34.15 -30.10
C SER A 217 12.16 33.60 -29.59
N LYS A 218 12.34 33.53 -28.26
CA LYS A 218 13.62 33.27 -27.58
C LYS A 218 14.74 34.28 -27.92
N LEU A 219 14.38 35.41 -28.55
CA LEU A 219 15.21 36.58 -28.78
C LEU A 219 15.14 37.54 -27.58
N CYS A 220 16.01 38.55 -27.54
CA CYS A 220 16.14 39.47 -26.43
C CYS A 220 15.86 40.92 -26.83
N LEU A 221 15.34 41.71 -25.89
CA LEU A 221 15.11 43.15 -26.05
C LEU A 221 16.44 43.88 -26.29
N ASP A 222 16.47 44.77 -27.28
CA ASP A 222 17.65 45.54 -27.69
C ASP A 222 17.26 46.98 -28.07
N ILE A 223 18.22 47.90 -27.98
CA ILE A 223 18.09 49.28 -28.47
C ILE A 223 18.58 49.33 -29.92
N GLU A 224 17.75 49.89 -30.81
CA GLU A 224 18.04 49.98 -32.25
C GLU A 224 19.41 50.66 -32.51
N GLY A 225 20.30 49.91 -33.16
CA GLY A 225 21.68 50.35 -33.46
C GLY A 225 22.59 50.59 -32.24
N SER A 226 22.23 50.09 -31.04
CA SER A 226 22.89 50.46 -29.77
C SER A 226 22.93 51.97 -29.52
N SER A 227 21.97 52.72 -30.07
CA SER A 227 21.94 54.18 -29.98
C SER A 227 21.86 54.69 -28.54
N ALA A 228 22.52 55.80 -28.26
CA ALA A 228 22.44 56.52 -26.98
C ALA A 228 21.51 57.75 -27.02
N ALA A 229 20.73 57.94 -28.10
CA ALA A 229 19.82 59.06 -28.26
C ALA A 229 18.43 58.81 -27.63
N ASP A 230 17.73 59.89 -27.29
CA ASP A 230 16.29 59.87 -26.97
C ASP A 230 15.48 59.54 -28.23
N GLY A 231 14.39 58.78 -28.07
CA GLY A 231 13.55 58.33 -29.18
C GLY A 231 14.13 57.16 -29.98
N ALA A 232 15.29 56.63 -29.59
CA ALA A 232 15.80 55.39 -30.17
C ALA A 232 14.87 54.21 -29.83
N LYS A 233 14.50 53.44 -30.86
CA LYS A 233 13.44 52.43 -30.77
C LYS A 233 13.94 51.16 -30.09
N THR A 234 13.03 50.38 -29.51
CA THR A 234 13.36 49.03 -29.04
C THR A 234 12.80 47.94 -29.96
N LEU A 235 13.60 46.89 -30.12
CA LEU A 235 13.35 45.76 -31.00
C LEU A 235 13.85 44.46 -30.35
N GLN A 236 13.50 43.31 -30.91
CA GLN A 236 14.12 42.03 -30.53
C GLN A 236 15.33 41.72 -31.41
N ALA A 237 16.41 41.22 -30.82
CA ALA A 237 17.63 40.80 -31.49
C ALA A 237 18.16 39.47 -30.92
N ALA A 238 19.19 38.90 -31.56
CA ALA A 238 19.87 37.72 -31.03
C ALA A 238 20.48 38.02 -29.65
N CYS A 239 20.16 37.20 -28.65
CA CYS A 239 20.57 37.39 -27.27
C CYS A 239 22.10 37.39 -27.12
N SER A 240 22.66 38.51 -26.66
CA SER A 240 24.11 38.74 -26.53
C SER A 240 24.44 39.40 -25.19
N ALA A 241 25.73 39.52 -24.88
CA ALA A 241 26.22 40.25 -23.69
C ALA A 241 26.31 41.79 -23.91
N SER A 242 25.81 42.30 -25.05
CA SER A 242 25.84 43.72 -25.37
C SER A 242 25.25 44.57 -24.26
N ALA A 243 25.87 45.72 -23.97
CA ALA A 243 25.29 46.70 -23.06
C ALA A 243 23.92 47.23 -23.54
N SER A 244 23.64 47.17 -24.86
CA SER A 244 22.36 47.56 -25.46
C SER A 244 21.21 46.60 -25.16
N GLN A 245 21.50 45.34 -24.80
CA GLN A 245 20.49 44.34 -24.40
C GLN A 245 20.35 44.17 -22.89
N ARG A 246 21.23 44.81 -22.12
CA ARG A 246 21.23 44.77 -20.65
C ARG A 246 20.48 45.97 -20.09
N PHE A 247 19.53 45.70 -19.22
CA PHE A 247 18.72 46.71 -18.56
C PHE A 247 18.92 46.59 -17.04
N GLU A 248 19.35 47.68 -16.43
CA GLU A 248 19.33 47.86 -14.99
C GLU A 248 17.88 48.09 -14.56
N VAL A 249 17.31 47.08 -13.89
CA VAL A 249 16.00 47.19 -13.26
C VAL A 249 16.17 48.02 -11.99
N ARG A 250 15.47 49.15 -11.90
CA ARG A 250 15.42 50.05 -10.74
C ARG A 250 14.01 50.10 -10.17
N ALA A 251 13.86 50.02 -8.85
CA ALA A 251 12.57 50.26 -8.20
C ALA A 251 12.24 51.76 -8.20
N ALA A 252 10.94 52.06 -8.17
CA ALA A 252 10.40 53.34 -7.76
C ALA A 252 9.53 53.14 -6.51
N ASP A 253 9.38 54.19 -5.71
CA ASP A 253 8.81 54.14 -4.36
C ASP A 253 7.32 53.71 -4.31
N ASP A 254 6.64 53.65 -5.46
CA ASP A 254 5.26 53.17 -5.62
C ASP A 254 5.14 51.69 -6.05
N GLY A 255 6.23 50.92 -5.91
CA GLY A 255 6.30 49.50 -6.26
C GLY A 255 6.34 49.19 -7.77
N SER A 256 6.53 50.20 -8.62
CA SER A 256 6.82 50.02 -10.05
C SER A 256 8.33 50.02 -10.34
N TYR A 257 8.70 49.64 -11.56
CA TYR A 257 10.10 49.50 -11.97
C TYR A 257 10.40 50.33 -13.21
N ALA A 258 11.56 50.97 -13.23
CA ALA A 258 12.18 51.46 -14.45
C ALA A 258 13.16 50.43 -14.99
N PHE A 259 13.22 50.28 -16.30
CA PHE A 259 14.18 49.44 -17.01
C PHE A 259 15.16 50.38 -17.72
N VAL A 260 16.32 50.64 -17.11
CA VAL A 260 17.30 51.61 -17.60
C VAL A 260 18.38 50.89 -18.39
N ASN A 261 18.54 51.22 -19.67
CA ASN A 261 19.49 50.56 -20.54
C ASN A 261 20.95 50.87 -20.12
N VAL A 262 21.76 49.83 -20.00
CA VAL A 262 23.13 49.91 -19.46
C VAL A 262 24.09 50.62 -20.41
N ASN A 263 23.81 50.64 -21.72
CA ASN A 263 24.63 51.37 -22.70
C ASN A 263 24.35 52.88 -22.72
N SER A 264 23.08 53.28 -22.63
CA SER A 264 22.64 54.66 -22.91
C SER A 264 22.25 55.47 -21.66
N GLY A 265 22.11 54.81 -20.50
CA GLY A 265 21.61 55.41 -19.26
C GLY A 265 20.12 55.79 -19.29
N ARG A 266 19.37 55.40 -20.33
CA ARG A 266 18.00 55.84 -20.61
C ARG A 266 16.96 54.79 -20.23
N GLY A 267 15.80 55.24 -19.77
CA GLY A 267 14.70 54.36 -19.40
C GLY A 267 13.92 53.88 -20.62
N LEU A 268 13.38 52.66 -20.56
CA LEU A 268 12.27 52.27 -21.44
C LEU A 268 11.10 53.24 -21.24
N ASP A 269 10.49 53.65 -22.35
CA ASP A 269 9.52 54.73 -22.43
C ASP A 269 8.42 54.35 -23.44
N VAL A 270 7.14 54.52 -23.06
CA VAL A 270 6.03 54.46 -24.01
C VAL A 270 5.93 55.79 -24.73
N SER A 271 6.15 55.77 -26.04
CA SER A 271 6.26 56.96 -26.90
C SER A 271 5.05 57.89 -26.77
N ASP A 272 5.32 59.19 -26.73
CA ASP A 272 4.34 60.28 -26.63
C ASP A 272 3.39 60.16 -25.41
N ILE A 273 3.78 59.41 -24.38
CA ILE A 273 2.94 59.06 -23.22
C ILE A 273 1.62 58.37 -23.65
N SER A 274 1.61 57.76 -24.85
CA SER A 274 0.39 57.28 -25.49
C SER A 274 -0.30 56.18 -24.70
N THR A 275 -1.63 56.18 -24.74
CA THR A 275 -2.48 55.15 -24.12
C THR A 275 -2.96 54.07 -25.09
N ALA A 276 -2.64 54.21 -26.38
CA ALA A 276 -3.11 53.35 -27.45
C ALA A 276 -2.28 52.06 -27.60
N ASN A 277 -2.94 50.99 -28.05
CA ASN A 277 -2.29 49.78 -28.53
C ASN A 277 -1.40 50.08 -29.74
N GLY A 278 -0.21 49.49 -29.78
CA GLY A 278 0.76 49.67 -30.87
C GLY A 278 1.69 50.88 -30.72
N ALA A 279 1.51 51.72 -29.68
CA ALA A 279 2.49 52.75 -29.32
C ALA A 279 3.87 52.12 -29.08
N LEU A 280 4.94 52.82 -29.47
CA LEU A 280 6.30 52.29 -29.48
C LEU A 280 6.84 52.18 -28.05
N ILE A 281 7.55 51.08 -27.75
CA ILE A 281 8.52 51.10 -26.64
C ILE A 281 9.84 51.62 -27.21
N GLN A 282 10.25 52.79 -26.75
CA GLN A 282 11.51 53.44 -27.08
C GLN A 282 12.38 53.55 -25.83
N GLN A 283 13.58 54.12 -25.94
CA GLN A 283 14.28 54.69 -24.80
C GLN A 283 14.14 56.22 -24.79
N TRP A 284 14.11 56.80 -23.60
CA TRP A 284 14.16 58.26 -23.41
C TRP A 284 14.90 58.62 -22.12
N SER A 285 15.38 59.86 -22.03
CA SER A 285 15.92 60.44 -20.81
C SER A 285 14.96 60.20 -19.64
N TYR A 286 15.42 59.46 -18.62
CA TYR A 286 14.56 58.94 -17.58
C TYR A 286 14.16 60.05 -16.59
N GLY A 287 12.90 60.48 -16.68
CA GLY A 287 12.29 61.49 -15.81
C GLY A 287 11.33 60.92 -14.76
N GLY A 288 11.22 59.59 -14.64
CA GLY A 288 10.31 58.95 -13.68
C GLY A 288 8.82 59.03 -14.03
N GLY A 289 8.49 59.40 -15.27
CA GLY A 289 7.11 59.44 -15.76
C GLY A 289 6.41 58.08 -15.65
N ALA A 290 5.09 58.07 -15.49
CA ALA A 290 4.32 56.83 -15.37
C ALA A 290 4.28 56.00 -16.67
N ASN A 291 4.71 56.57 -17.80
CA ASN A 291 4.97 55.89 -19.07
C ASN A 291 6.39 55.30 -19.19
N GLN A 292 7.28 55.63 -18.25
CA GLN A 292 8.66 55.11 -18.13
C GLN A 292 8.83 54.13 -16.95
N ARG A 293 7.72 53.84 -16.26
CA ARG A 293 7.67 52.93 -15.12
C ARG A 293 6.66 51.83 -15.39
N PHE A 294 6.94 50.62 -14.93
CA PHE A 294 6.24 49.41 -15.31
C PHE A 294 5.89 48.58 -14.06
N SER A 295 4.68 48.04 -14.01
CA SER A 295 4.28 47.00 -13.07
C SER A 295 4.73 45.64 -13.61
N VAL A 296 5.29 44.79 -12.75
CA VAL A 296 5.81 43.47 -13.14
C VAL A 296 5.02 42.39 -12.42
N MET A 297 4.50 41.41 -13.17
CA MET A 297 3.57 40.38 -12.68
C MET A 297 4.04 38.97 -13.07
N PRO A 298 4.21 38.03 -12.12
CA PRO A 298 4.63 36.66 -12.42
C PRO A 298 3.48 35.80 -12.97
N VAL A 299 3.78 34.99 -13.99
CA VAL A 299 2.85 34.06 -14.64
C VAL A 299 3.58 32.75 -14.95
N GLY A 300 3.60 31.84 -13.97
CA GLY A 300 4.51 30.68 -14.00
C GLY A 300 5.97 31.13 -13.96
N ASP A 301 6.85 30.43 -14.69
CA ASP A 301 8.29 30.74 -14.78
C ASP A 301 8.61 31.89 -15.77
N SER A 302 7.71 32.87 -15.87
CA SER A 302 7.79 34.03 -16.78
C SER A 302 7.09 35.26 -16.19
N LEU A 303 7.45 36.46 -16.65
CA LEU A 303 6.86 37.72 -16.19
C LEU A 303 6.07 38.40 -17.32
N ARG A 304 5.03 39.15 -16.95
CA ARG A 304 4.50 40.25 -17.76
C ARG A 304 5.00 41.58 -17.20
N ILE A 305 5.32 42.50 -18.10
CA ILE A 305 5.85 43.82 -17.78
C ILE A 305 4.89 44.82 -18.42
N ALA A 306 4.17 45.61 -17.61
CA ALA A 306 3.07 46.46 -18.08
C ALA A 306 3.26 47.92 -17.67
N ALA A 307 3.13 48.86 -18.59
CA ALA A 307 3.35 50.29 -18.33
C ALA A 307 2.36 50.82 -17.28
N LYS A 308 2.87 51.54 -16.27
CA LYS A 308 2.13 51.92 -15.05
C LYS A 308 0.95 52.85 -15.35
N HIS A 309 1.05 53.70 -16.38
CA HIS A 309 -0.01 54.62 -16.80
C HIS A 309 -1.15 53.97 -17.61
N THR A 310 -0.94 52.80 -18.22
CA THR A 310 -1.94 52.15 -19.10
C THR A 310 -2.37 50.75 -18.68
N GLY A 311 -1.58 50.07 -17.87
CA GLY A 311 -1.73 48.63 -17.61
C GLY A 311 -1.44 47.74 -18.83
N LYS A 312 -0.91 48.29 -19.94
CA LYS A 312 -0.63 47.56 -21.18
C LYS A 312 0.77 46.93 -21.15
N CYS A 313 0.86 45.70 -21.65
CA CYS A 313 2.05 44.86 -21.62
C CYS A 313 3.05 45.21 -22.72
N LEU A 314 4.35 45.02 -22.43
CA LEU A 314 5.42 44.93 -23.43
C LEU A 314 5.14 43.73 -24.36
N ASP A 315 4.97 44.03 -25.64
CA ASP A 315 4.45 43.14 -26.66
C ASP A 315 5.40 43.12 -27.88
N VAL A 316 5.77 41.93 -28.34
CA VAL A 316 6.48 41.77 -29.62
C VAL A 316 5.45 41.91 -30.74
N LYS A 317 5.59 42.98 -31.55
CA LYS A 317 4.59 43.34 -32.57
C LYS A 317 4.33 42.19 -33.55
N ASP A 318 3.05 41.98 -33.84
CA ASP A 318 2.51 41.02 -34.80
C ASP A 318 3.03 39.58 -34.59
N PHE A 319 3.33 39.21 -33.33
CA PHE A 319 3.87 37.90 -32.95
C PHE A 319 5.18 37.53 -33.67
N SER A 320 5.95 38.53 -34.11
CA SER A 320 7.18 38.32 -34.88
C SER A 320 8.20 37.47 -34.12
N THR A 321 8.87 36.55 -34.82
CA THR A 321 9.96 35.74 -34.29
C THR A 321 11.33 36.06 -34.91
N VAL A 322 11.40 37.07 -35.80
CA VAL A 322 12.64 37.49 -36.46
C VAL A 322 13.29 38.69 -35.76
N ALA A 323 14.61 38.77 -35.85
CA ALA A 323 15.38 39.91 -35.37
C ALA A 323 14.98 41.19 -36.12
N GLY A 324 14.98 42.33 -35.42
CA GLY A 324 14.41 43.60 -35.90
C GLY A 324 12.91 43.76 -35.63
N GLY A 325 12.23 42.74 -35.08
CA GLY A 325 10.82 42.86 -34.67
C GLY A 325 10.63 43.94 -33.59
N ARG A 326 9.84 44.97 -33.90
CA ARG A 326 9.53 46.11 -33.02
C ARG A 326 8.81 45.68 -31.74
N ILE A 327 9.17 46.31 -30.62
CA ILE A 327 8.43 46.17 -29.35
C ILE A 327 7.45 47.35 -29.19
N GLN A 328 6.26 47.05 -28.71
CA GLN A 328 5.15 47.99 -28.54
C GLN A 328 4.47 47.76 -27.17
N GLN A 329 3.57 48.66 -26.76
CA GLN A 329 2.58 48.30 -25.74
C GLN A 329 1.33 47.71 -26.40
N TRP A 330 0.74 46.70 -25.77
CA TRP A 330 -0.57 46.15 -26.14
C TRP A 330 -1.35 45.69 -24.90
N ASP A 331 -2.67 45.59 -24.99
CA ASP A 331 -3.49 45.03 -23.90
C ASP A 331 -3.00 43.62 -23.50
N CYS A 332 -2.89 43.38 -22.18
CA CYS A 332 -2.26 42.18 -21.62
C CYS A 332 -3.09 40.90 -21.85
N GLY A 333 -2.67 40.07 -22.80
CA GLY A 333 -3.22 38.75 -23.07
C GLY A 333 -2.47 37.60 -22.38
N ASN A 334 -2.89 36.36 -22.63
CA ASN A 334 -2.22 35.15 -22.11
C ASN A 334 -1.08 34.61 -23.00
N ASN A 335 -0.87 35.24 -24.16
CA ASN A 335 0.04 34.79 -25.22
C ASN A 335 1.52 34.97 -24.87
N ASP A 336 2.38 34.19 -25.53
CA ASP A 336 3.83 34.15 -25.22
C ASP A 336 4.63 35.33 -25.80
N ASN A 337 4.06 36.11 -26.73
CA ASN A 337 4.68 37.31 -27.29
C ASN A 337 4.72 38.50 -26.30
N GLN A 338 4.03 38.37 -25.16
CA GLN A 338 4.00 39.34 -24.05
C GLN A 338 4.62 38.78 -22.76
N ARG A 339 5.23 37.58 -22.81
CA ARG A 339 5.88 36.94 -21.67
C ARG A 339 7.39 37.06 -21.78
N TRP A 340 8.01 37.49 -20.71
CA TRP A 340 9.44 37.81 -20.65
C TRP A 340 10.11 37.03 -19.52
N GLN A 341 11.25 36.42 -19.83
CA GLN A 341 12.14 35.84 -18.82
C GLN A 341 13.30 36.81 -18.59
N LEU A 342 13.52 37.18 -17.33
CA LEU A 342 14.65 38.00 -16.94
C LEU A 342 15.83 37.09 -16.61
N LEU A 343 16.85 37.14 -17.46
CA LEU A 343 18.09 36.41 -17.24
C LEU A 343 19.06 37.34 -16.52
N ALA A 344 19.46 36.97 -15.30
CA ALA A 344 20.54 37.66 -14.60
C ALA A 344 21.82 37.55 -15.46
N THR A 345 22.50 38.67 -15.68
CA THR A 345 23.58 38.76 -16.68
C THR A 345 24.77 37.85 -16.38
N ASP A 346 24.92 37.47 -15.12
CA ASP A 346 25.96 36.60 -14.57
C ASP A 346 25.79 35.12 -15.01
N ALA A 347 24.62 34.77 -15.57
CA ALA A 347 24.24 33.42 -15.94
C ALA A 347 24.25 33.15 -17.46
N GLN A 348 24.87 34.03 -18.28
CA GLN A 348 24.82 33.94 -19.74
C GLN A 348 26.22 33.85 -20.37
N ALA A 349 26.73 32.62 -20.53
CA ALA A 349 27.84 32.35 -21.45
C ALA A 349 27.42 32.65 -22.91
N PRO A 350 28.30 33.18 -23.76
CA PRO A 350 27.93 33.69 -25.08
C PRO A 350 27.57 32.58 -26.09
N ALA A 351 26.64 32.90 -26.99
CA ALA A 351 26.27 32.04 -28.12
C ALA A 351 27.32 32.10 -29.26
N PRO A 352 27.49 31.04 -30.07
CA PRO A 352 28.46 31.00 -31.17
C PRO A 352 28.02 31.83 -32.39
N ALA A 353 29.00 32.42 -33.10
CA ALA A 353 28.80 33.18 -34.34
C ALA A 353 29.29 32.38 -35.58
N PRO A 354 28.71 32.59 -36.80
CA PRO A 354 28.97 31.73 -37.97
C PRO A 354 29.82 32.34 -39.12
N ALA A 355 30.23 31.46 -40.05
CA ALA A 355 30.76 31.70 -41.41
C ALA A 355 32.25 32.15 -41.55
N PRO A 356 32.86 32.19 -42.77
CA PRO A 356 33.34 31.00 -43.50
C PRO A 356 34.85 31.06 -43.90
N ALA A 357 35.37 30.02 -44.59
CA ALA A 357 36.81 29.79 -44.89
C ALA A 357 37.36 30.57 -46.11
N PRO A 358 38.70 30.81 -46.22
CA PRO A 358 39.64 29.83 -46.85
C PRO A 358 41.07 29.73 -46.23
N SER A 359 41.98 29.00 -46.91
CA SER A 359 43.41 28.66 -46.57
C SER A 359 44.41 29.49 -47.43
N PRO A 360 45.78 29.51 -47.28
CA PRO A 360 46.73 28.50 -46.73
C PRO A 360 47.98 29.04 -45.90
N ALA A 361 49.03 28.19 -45.73
CA ALA A 361 50.22 28.32 -44.84
C ALA A 361 51.46 29.04 -45.47
N PRO A 362 52.66 29.25 -44.80
CA PRO A 362 53.59 28.23 -44.23
C PRO A 362 54.42 28.63 -42.93
N ALA A 363 55.53 27.93 -42.64
CA ALA A 363 56.42 27.98 -41.43
C ALA A 363 57.68 28.93 -41.59
N PRO A 364 58.73 29.06 -40.69
CA PRO A 364 59.45 28.07 -39.82
C PRO A 364 59.95 28.57 -38.41
N ALA A 365 60.97 27.92 -37.80
CA ALA A 365 61.61 28.20 -36.46
C ALA A 365 63.05 28.83 -36.57
N PRO A 366 63.73 29.35 -35.49
CA PRO A 366 64.52 28.52 -34.51
C PRO A 366 64.74 29.14 -33.06
N ALA A 367 65.83 28.77 -32.33
CA ALA A 367 66.22 29.12 -30.93
C ALA A 367 67.37 30.20 -30.85
N PRO A 368 68.21 30.46 -29.79
CA PRO A 368 68.38 29.90 -28.39
C PRO A 368 68.82 30.86 -27.20
N SER A 369 68.99 30.31 -25.95
CA SER A 369 69.98 30.67 -24.87
C SER A 369 70.07 32.08 -24.20
N PRO A 370 70.87 32.33 -23.12
CA PRO A 370 71.27 31.54 -21.91
C PRO A 370 71.28 32.35 -20.55
N ALA A 371 71.64 31.73 -19.39
CA ALA A 371 72.11 32.43 -18.16
C ALA A 371 72.94 31.50 -17.18
N PRO A 372 73.87 32.02 -16.32
CA PRO A 372 74.87 31.19 -15.59
C PRO A 372 74.91 31.31 -14.02
N ALA A 373 75.88 30.65 -13.36
CA ALA A 373 76.06 30.52 -11.89
C ALA A 373 77.47 30.92 -11.38
N PRO A 374 77.75 30.86 -10.04
CA PRO A 374 79.07 30.37 -9.55
C PRO A 374 79.04 29.53 -8.23
N SER A 375 80.19 28.96 -7.81
CA SER A 375 80.40 28.05 -6.64
C SER A 375 81.88 27.95 -6.19
N PRO A 376 82.21 27.58 -4.91
CA PRO A 376 83.29 26.58 -4.60
C PRO A 376 82.98 25.67 -3.34
N ALA A 377 83.30 24.36 -3.22
CA ALA A 377 84.58 23.55 -3.18
C ALA A 377 85.36 23.59 -1.82
N PRO A 378 86.21 22.61 -1.36
CA PRO A 378 86.61 21.21 -1.78
C PRO A 378 86.27 20.08 -0.71
N SER A 379 86.40 18.73 -0.82
CA SER A 379 87.43 17.68 -1.23
C SER A 379 88.55 17.37 -0.18
N PRO A 380 89.21 16.17 -0.03
CA PRO A 380 89.24 14.91 -0.87
C PRO A 380 89.36 13.49 -0.16
N ALA A 381 89.29 12.38 -0.96
CA ALA A 381 90.00 11.03 -0.98
C ALA A 381 90.37 10.18 0.30
N PRO A 382 90.76 8.86 0.27
CA PRO A 382 91.11 7.91 -0.83
C PRO A 382 90.53 6.43 -0.72
N ALA A 383 91.11 5.43 -1.43
CA ALA A 383 90.78 3.97 -1.42
C ALA A 383 92.02 3.06 -1.67
N PRO A 384 92.07 1.74 -1.29
CA PRO A 384 92.41 0.65 -2.28
C PRO A 384 92.08 -0.87 -1.99
N SER A 385 91.68 -1.64 -3.02
CA SER A 385 92.24 -2.96 -3.50
C SER A 385 92.18 -4.31 -2.66
N PRO A 386 92.69 -5.52 -3.09
CA PRO A 386 91.80 -6.63 -3.58
C PRO A 386 92.10 -8.14 -3.25
N ALA A 387 91.12 -9.05 -3.53
CA ALA A 387 91.21 -10.51 -3.91
C ALA A 387 91.86 -11.57 -2.93
N PRO A 388 91.77 -12.92 -3.12
CA PRO A 388 91.10 -13.78 -4.15
C PRO A 388 90.12 -14.89 -3.59
N ALA A 389 89.83 -15.97 -4.35
CA ALA A 389 88.71 -16.95 -4.16
C ALA A 389 89.12 -18.44 -3.97
N PRO A 390 88.16 -19.38 -3.81
CA PRO A 390 87.97 -20.43 -4.85
C PRO A 390 86.51 -20.94 -5.13
N SER A 391 86.39 -21.75 -6.20
CA SER A 391 85.20 -22.34 -6.89
C SER A 391 84.62 -23.65 -6.27
N PRO A 392 83.64 -24.39 -6.90
CA PRO A 392 82.49 -24.07 -7.79
C PRO A 392 81.14 -24.81 -7.46
N ALA A 393 80.02 -24.44 -8.12
CA ALA A 393 78.87 -25.32 -8.38
C ALA A 393 78.03 -24.84 -9.62
N PRO A 394 77.32 -25.72 -10.36
CA PRO A 394 76.62 -25.37 -11.62
C PRO A 394 75.18 -24.84 -11.45
N SER A 395 74.65 -24.24 -12.52
CA SER A 395 73.42 -23.43 -12.53
C SER A 395 72.09 -24.21 -12.47
N PRO A 396 71.09 -23.73 -11.70
CA PRO A 396 69.66 -23.99 -11.94
C PRO A 396 69.12 -23.26 -13.20
N ALA A 397 67.86 -23.54 -13.56
CA ALA A 397 67.17 -22.92 -14.69
C ALA A 397 66.67 -21.49 -14.40
N PRO A 398 66.46 -20.63 -15.43
CA PRO A 398 65.94 -19.28 -15.23
C PRO A 398 64.51 -19.29 -14.65
N ALA A 399 64.29 -18.46 -13.62
CA ALA A 399 62.97 -18.24 -13.03
C ALA A 399 62.04 -17.45 -13.98
N PRO A 400 60.71 -17.67 -13.92
CA PRO A 400 59.76 -16.95 -14.77
C PRO A 400 59.71 -15.44 -14.45
N SER A 401 59.37 -14.65 -15.46
CA SER A 401 59.25 -13.19 -15.35
C SER A 401 58.24 -12.78 -14.26
N PRO A 402 58.46 -11.67 -13.52
CA PRO A 402 57.54 -11.21 -12.50
C PRO A 402 56.12 -11.05 -13.04
N ALA A 403 55.13 -11.59 -12.30
CA ALA A 403 53.73 -11.39 -12.64
C ALA A 403 53.38 -9.88 -12.60
N PRO A 404 52.55 -9.38 -13.53
CA PRO A 404 52.10 -8.00 -13.49
C PRO A 404 51.37 -7.71 -12.18
N ALA A 405 51.54 -6.49 -11.66
CA ALA A 405 50.95 -6.08 -10.38
C ALA A 405 49.43 -6.33 -10.38
N PRO A 406 48.84 -6.76 -9.24
CA PRO A 406 47.39 -6.95 -9.15
C PRO A 406 46.64 -5.70 -9.61
N GLY A 407 45.67 -5.89 -10.51
CA GLY A 407 44.79 -4.81 -10.94
C GLY A 407 44.06 -4.17 -9.75
N PRO A 408 43.65 -2.90 -9.85
CA PRO A 408 42.91 -2.23 -8.78
C PRO A 408 41.69 -3.07 -8.39
N ALA A 409 41.48 -3.24 -7.08
CA ALA A 409 40.40 -4.08 -6.56
C ALA A 409 39.05 -3.66 -7.15
N PRO A 410 38.19 -4.63 -7.56
CA PRO A 410 36.92 -4.32 -8.21
C PRO A 410 36.06 -3.46 -7.28
N SER A 411 35.44 -2.42 -7.82
CA SER A 411 34.54 -1.54 -7.06
C SER A 411 33.41 -2.36 -6.43
N PRO A 412 33.06 -2.12 -5.16
CA PRO A 412 32.10 -2.96 -4.45
C PRO A 412 30.72 -2.93 -5.14
N VAL A 413 30.17 -4.11 -5.41
CA VAL A 413 28.85 -4.28 -6.01
C VAL A 413 27.78 -3.76 -5.04
N PRO A 414 26.87 -2.87 -5.46
CA PRO A 414 25.91 -2.25 -4.55
C PRO A 414 24.84 -3.24 -4.08
N THR A 415 24.66 -3.36 -2.76
CA THR A 415 23.57 -4.15 -2.17
C THR A 415 22.20 -3.58 -2.52
N LEU A 416 21.26 -4.43 -2.94
CA LEU A 416 19.85 -4.08 -3.10
C LEU A 416 19.09 -4.36 -1.80
N THR A 417 18.58 -3.32 -1.15
CA THR A 417 17.72 -3.44 0.05
C THR A 417 16.25 -3.62 -0.35
N LEU A 418 15.57 -4.59 0.26
CA LEU A 418 14.18 -4.99 -0.04
C LEU A 418 13.36 -5.17 1.25
N PRO A 419 12.02 -4.98 1.26
CA PRO A 419 11.20 -4.54 0.13
C PRO A 419 11.31 -3.03 -0.10
N LEU A 420 11.02 -2.59 -1.32
CA LEU A 420 10.87 -1.16 -1.62
C LEU A 420 9.43 -0.74 -1.31
N GLU A 421 9.25 0.21 -0.39
CA GLU A 421 7.93 0.78 -0.05
C GLU A 421 7.54 1.88 -1.05
N VAL A 422 6.63 1.58 -1.97
CA VAL A 422 6.16 2.51 -3.01
C VAL A 422 4.85 3.16 -2.56
N LEU A 423 4.96 4.16 -1.70
CA LEU A 423 3.84 4.83 -1.04
C LEU A 423 3.60 6.24 -1.60
N GLY A 424 2.34 6.68 -1.63
CA GLY A 424 2.02 8.11 -1.80
C GLY A 424 2.48 8.93 -0.60
N ALA A 425 2.78 10.21 -0.79
CA ALA A 425 3.33 11.11 0.24
C ALA A 425 2.25 11.58 1.27
N GLY A 426 1.51 10.64 1.85
CA GLY A 426 0.30 10.88 2.64
C GLY A 426 -0.92 11.26 1.79
N ALA A 427 -0.73 12.16 0.82
CA ALA A 427 -1.64 12.36 -0.29
C ALA A 427 -1.35 11.31 -1.39
N PRO A 428 -2.30 10.43 -1.75
CA PRO A 428 -2.05 9.33 -2.67
C PRO A 428 -1.82 9.77 -4.12
N ASP A 429 -2.37 10.91 -4.51
CA ASP A 429 -2.22 11.57 -5.82
C ASP A 429 -0.89 12.33 -6.00
N ALA A 430 0.00 12.26 -5.01
CA ALA A 430 1.39 12.70 -5.12
C ALA A 430 2.31 11.46 -5.29
N PRO A 431 2.58 11.00 -6.54
CA PRO A 431 3.37 9.80 -6.80
C PRO A 431 4.84 9.97 -6.38
N THR A 432 5.22 9.37 -5.25
CA THR A 432 6.63 9.19 -4.89
C THR A 432 7.30 8.26 -5.91
N VAL A 433 8.41 8.70 -6.49
CA VAL A 433 9.23 7.86 -7.39
C VAL A 433 10.30 7.16 -6.56
N VAL A 434 10.25 5.83 -6.53
CA VAL A 434 11.15 4.97 -5.74
C VAL A 434 12.09 4.21 -6.68
N PRO A 435 13.40 4.45 -6.65
CA PRO A 435 14.37 3.77 -7.50
C PRO A 435 14.90 2.46 -6.88
N ALA A 436 15.01 1.41 -7.71
CA ALA A 436 15.91 0.29 -7.50
C ALA A 436 17.19 0.51 -8.33
N GLN A 437 18.34 0.09 -7.79
CA GLN A 437 19.63 0.13 -8.50
C GLN A 437 20.10 -1.30 -8.76
N LEU A 438 20.31 -1.64 -10.04
CA LEU A 438 20.70 -2.98 -10.46
C LEU A 438 22.10 -3.01 -11.07
N ALA A 439 22.94 -3.93 -10.59
CA ALA A 439 24.24 -4.24 -11.15
C ALA A 439 24.13 -5.24 -12.30
N LEU A 440 24.89 -5.04 -13.37
CA LEU A 440 25.00 -5.97 -14.51
C LEU A 440 26.46 -6.06 -14.97
N ASP A 441 26.89 -7.26 -15.35
CA ASP A 441 28.19 -7.47 -15.98
C ASP A 441 28.17 -7.07 -17.47
N ALA A 442 29.33 -6.74 -18.03
CA ALA A 442 29.45 -6.37 -19.45
C ALA A 442 28.97 -7.46 -20.41
N SER A 443 29.13 -8.74 -20.04
CA SER A 443 28.63 -9.91 -20.77
C SER A 443 27.11 -10.08 -20.71
N ALA A 444 26.43 -9.47 -19.74
CA ALA A 444 24.98 -9.56 -19.56
C ALA A 444 24.20 -8.57 -20.45
N LEU A 445 24.79 -7.43 -20.80
CA LEU A 445 24.13 -6.38 -21.59
C LEU A 445 23.57 -6.88 -22.94
N GLY A 446 24.31 -7.77 -23.61
CA GLY A 446 23.92 -8.34 -24.90
C GLY A 446 22.83 -9.41 -24.84
N THR A 447 22.52 -9.94 -23.65
CA THR A 447 21.55 -11.05 -23.46
C THR A 447 20.31 -10.65 -22.66
N ALA A 448 20.35 -9.55 -21.92
CA ALA A 448 19.22 -8.97 -21.19
C ALA A 448 18.00 -8.76 -22.11
N SER A 449 16.87 -9.40 -21.79
CA SER A 449 15.65 -9.37 -22.61
C SER A 449 14.40 -8.93 -21.85
N GLN A 450 14.39 -9.02 -20.52
CA GLN A 450 13.22 -8.77 -19.70
C GLN A 450 13.59 -8.29 -18.29
N LEU A 451 12.79 -7.37 -17.75
CA LEU A 451 12.74 -7.07 -16.32
C LEU A 451 11.71 -8.00 -15.67
N VAL A 452 12.03 -8.61 -14.54
CA VAL A 452 11.12 -9.47 -13.77
C VAL A 452 10.95 -8.88 -12.38
N VAL A 453 9.70 -8.78 -11.91
CA VAL A 453 9.35 -8.10 -10.67
C VAL A 453 8.41 -8.98 -9.85
N ARG A 454 8.72 -9.19 -8.57
CA ARG A 454 7.77 -9.73 -7.58
C ARG A 454 7.17 -8.57 -6.83
N CYS A 455 5.87 -8.36 -6.99
CA CYS A 455 5.17 -7.16 -6.54
C CYS A 455 3.99 -7.52 -5.64
N HIS A 456 3.84 -6.78 -4.54
CA HIS A 456 2.77 -6.96 -3.58
C HIS A 456 1.84 -5.73 -3.57
N ARG A 457 0.55 -5.98 -3.84
CA ARG A 457 -0.56 -5.03 -3.92
C ARG A 457 -0.41 -3.85 -4.90
N CYS A 458 0.23 -4.05 -6.06
CA CYS A 458 0.29 -3.04 -7.14
C CYS A 458 -0.93 -2.97 -8.06
N GLY A 459 -1.91 -3.85 -7.88
CA GLY A 459 -3.30 -3.65 -8.32
C GLY A 459 -4.19 -3.10 -7.20
N PHE A 460 -5.48 -2.91 -7.51
CA PHE A 460 -6.53 -2.67 -6.51
C PHE A 460 -7.24 -3.99 -6.15
N TYR A 461 -7.43 -4.23 -4.85
CA TYR A 461 -7.87 -5.52 -4.30
C TYR A 461 -9.05 -5.40 -3.31
N ASN A 462 -9.68 -4.23 -3.25
CA ASN A 462 -10.75 -3.89 -2.33
C ASN A 462 -12.04 -3.56 -3.11
N SER A 463 -13.14 -3.30 -2.40
CA SER A 463 -14.36 -2.74 -3.00
C SER A 463 -14.06 -1.42 -3.71
N PRO A 464 -14.70 -1.12 -4.86
CA PRO A 464 -14.79 0.24 -5.36
C PRO A 464 -15.28 1.20 -4.27
N GLU A 465 -14.90 2.47 -4.37
CA GLU A 465 -15.48 3.48 -3.49
C GLU A 465 -16.94 3.74 -3.87
N PHE A 466 -17.80 3.92 -2.87
CA PHE A 466 -19.25 4.13 -3.01
C PHE A 466 -19.69 5.46 -2.37
N GLU A 467 -18.78 6.22 -1.77
CA GLU A 467 -19.04 7.50 -1.12
C GLU A 467 -18.76 8.70 -2.05
N ALA A 468 -18.90 9.92 -1.50
CA ALA A 468 -18.62 11.16 -2.20
C ALA A 468 -17.13 11.29 -2.52
N LEU A 469 -16.78 11.68 -3.73
CA LEU A 469 -15.39 11.88 -4.13
C LEU A 469 -15.08 13.35 -4.41
N ALA A 470 -14.08 13.88 -3.72
CA ALA A 470 -13.52 15.22 -3.94
C ALA A 470 -12.67 15.30 -5.23
N LYS A 471 -12.22 14.16 -5.78
CA LYS A 471 -11.46 14.05 -7.04
C LYS A 471 -11.63 12.66 -7.67
N PRO A 472 -11.43 12.50 -9.00
CA PRO A 472 -11.65 11.23 -9.69
C PRO A 472 -10.79 10.07 -9.16
N LEU A 473 -11.32 8.85 -9.21
CA LEU A 473 -10.59 7.63 -8.85
C LEU A 473 -9.47 7.33 -9.84
N THR A 474 -8.34 6.84 -9.34
CA THR A 474 -7.26 6.30 -10.15
C THR A 474 -7.60 4.87 -10.57
N LYS A 475 -7.44 4.53 -11.87
CA LYS A 475 -7.79 3.20 -12.40
C LYS A 475 -6.65 2.16 -12.34
N ILE A 476 -5.42 2.59 -12.06
CA ILE A 476 -4.21 1.77 -12.07
C ILE A 476 -3.36 2.18 -10.87
N ALA A 477 -3.12 1.28 -9.91
CA ALA A 477 -2.43 1.65 -8.67
C ALA A 477 -0.92 1.92 -8.87
N GLY A 478 -0.21 1.16 -9.70
CA GLY A 478 1.23 1.31 -9.90
C GLY A 478 1.72 1.41 -11.34
N SER A 479 2.85 2.10 -11.55
CA SER A 479 3.64 2.08 -12.79
C SER A 479 5.13 1.91 -12.47
N LEU A 480 5.90 1.48 -13.47
CA LEU A 480 7.37 1.39 -13.41
C LEU A 480 8.04 1.93 -14.68
N ARG A 481 9.36 2.15 -14.66
CA ARG A 481 10.15 2.40 -15.88
C ARG A 481 11.60 1.96 -15.79
N VAL A 482 12.16 1.56 -16.94
CA VAL A 482 13.57 1.16 -17.11
C VAL A 482 14.37 2.37 -17.59
N VAL A 483 15.01 3.08 -16.67
CA VAL A 483 15.83 4.27 -16.96
C VAL A 483 17.21 3.85 -17.46
N GLY A 484 17.80 2.80 -16.87
CA GLY A 484 19.15 2.35 -17.21
C GLY A 484 20.22 3.19 -16.51
N GLY A 485 21.35 3.45 -17.17
CA GLY A 485 22.44 4.25 -16.60
C GLY A 485 22.05 5.69 -16.26
N ALA A 486 22.92 6.40 -15.53
CA ALA A 486 22.65 7.73 -14.96
C ALA A 486 22.14 8.79 -15.97
N ASN A 487 22.48 8.65 -17.26
CA ASN A 487 22.08 9.55 -18.34
C ASN A 487 20.71 9.23 -18.98
N GLY A 488 20.07 8.11 -18.64
CA GLY A 488 18.88 7.56 -19.34
C GLY A 488 17.53 8.22 -19.03
N GLY A 489 17.50 9.47 -18.58
CA GLY A 489 16.36 10.10 -17.86
C GLY A 489 15.00 10.21 -18.59
N THR A 490 14.93 9.89 -19.89
CA THR A 490 13.74 10.06 -20.75
C THR A 490 12.86 8.81 -20.89
N ALA A 491 13.09 7.76 -20.09
CA ALA A 491 12.30 6.53 -20.16
C ALA A 491 10.79 6.76 -19.88
N PRO A 492 9.87 6.17 -20.69
CA PRO A 492 8.42 6.26 -20.46
C PRO A 492 7.98 5.37 -19.29
N TRP A 493 6.85 5.71 -18.67
CA TRP A 493 6.20 4.89 -17.66
C TRP A 493 5.39 3.75 -18.29
N ILE A 494 5.48 2.58 -17.68
CA ILE A 494 4.76 1.35 -18.04
C ILE A 494 3.84 1.02 -16.86
N ASP A 495 2.55 0.99 -17.14
CA ASP A 495 1.52 0.74 -16.13
C ASP A 495 1.45 -0.74 -15.74
N ILE A 496 1.32 -1.03 -14.45
CA ILE A 496 1.17 -2.41 -13.96
C ILE A 496 -0.28 -2.81 -14.18
N SER A 497 -0.55 -3.47 -15.31
CA SER A 497 -1.88 -3.93 -15.73
C SER A 497 -1.77 -5.10 -16.72
N ASP A 498 -2.81 -5.92 -16.83
CA ASP A 498 -2.83 -7.14 -17.66
C ASP A 498 -2.55 -6.92 -19.16
N GLY A 499 -2.75 -5.69 -19.66
CA GLY A 499 -2.46 -5.30 -21.04
C GLY A 499 -1.05 -4.73 -21.27
N ALA A 500 -0.28 -4.48 -20.21
CA ALA A 500 1.01 -3.78 -20.27
C ALA A 500 2.17 -4.54 -19.58
N VAL A 501 1.88 -5.51 -18.70
CA VAL A 501 2.88 -6.45 -18.15
C VAL A 501 2.53 -7.89 -18.49
N GLN A 502 3.56 -8.72 -18.72
CA GLN A 502 3.37 -10.14 -19.00
C GLN A 502 3.29 -10.93 -17.69
N LEU A 503 2.09 -11.38 -17.33
CA LEU A 503 1.86 -12.21 -16.14
C LEU A 503 2.15 -13.69 -16.38
N ASP A 504 2.63 -14.35 -15.33
CA ASP A 504 2.77 -15.80 -15.27
C ASP A 504 1.41 -16.54 -15.31
N GLU A 505 1.46 -17.86 -15.50
CA GLU A 505 0.27 -18.68 -15.67
C GLU A 505 -0.65 -18.66 -14.45
N VAL A 506 -0.08 -18.82 -13.25
CA VAL A 506 -0.83 -18.81 -11.98
C VAL A 506 -1.47 -17.44 -11.79
N GLU A 507 -0.71 -16.36 -11.93
CA GLU A 507 -1.17 -14.98 -11.85
C GLU A 507 -2.37 -14.70 -12.80
N ARG A 508 -2.31 -15.14 -14.06
CA ARG A 508 -3.44 -15.00 -15.01
C ARG A 508 -4.64 -15.87 -14.62
N ALA A 509 -4.44 -17.12 -14.22
CA ALA A 509 -5.51 -18.02 -13.80
C ALA A 509 -6.23 -17.57 -12.51
N HIS A 510 -5.68 -16.59 -11.80
CA HIS A 510 -6.23 -16.00 -10.58
C HIS A 510 -6.85 -14.61 -10.78
N GLY A 511 -7.02 -14.14 -12.03
CA GLY A 511 -7.71 -12.89 -12.34
C GLY A 511 -6.80 -11.68 -12.60
N GLY A 512 -5.50 -11.89 -12.81
CA GLY A 512 -4.59 -10.82 -13.25
C GLY A 512 -4.05 -9.92 -12.14
N VAL A 513 -3.62 -8.71 -12.50
CA VAL A 513 -3.04 -7.71 -11.59
C VAL A 513 -4.01 -7.28 -10.49
N ASN A 514 -5.31 -7.21 -10.80
CA ASN A 514 -6.38 -6.91 -9.85
C ASN A 514 -7.14 -8.18 -9.42
N GLY A 515 -6.50 -9.36 -9.57
CA GLY A 515 -7.08 -10.66 -9.26
C GLY A 515 -7.00 -11.02 -7.78
N GLY A 516 -7.07 -12.32 -7.49
CA GLY A 516 -7.01 -12.83 -6.13
C GLY A 516 -5.62 -12.73 -5.46
N LEU A 517 -4.54 -12.82 -6.23
CA LEU A 517 -3.18 -12.88 -5.68
C LEU A 517 -2.72 -11.50 -5.19
N LEU A 518 -2.64 -11.33 -3.87
CA LEU A 518 -2.11 -10.12 -3.23
C LEU A 518 -0.62 -9.88 -3.57
N THR A 519 0.11 -10.94 -3.94
CA THR A 519 1.45 -10.85 -4.54
C THR A 519 1.49 -11.54 -5.90
N ILE A 520 1.90 -10.79 -6.93
CA ILE A 520 2.04 -11.25 -8.31
C ILE A 520 3.51 -11.21 -8.74
N ARG A 521 3.90 -12.08 -9.66
CA ARG A 521 5.10 -11.92 -10.48
C ARG A 521 4.70 -11.48 -11.88
N PHE A 522 5.41 -10.51 -12.43
CA PHE A 522 5.23 -10.08 -13.81
C PHE A 522 6.57 -9.80 -14.49
N ARG A 523 6.54 -9.87 -15.82
CA ARG A 523 7.66 -9.53 -16.71
C ARG A 523 7.34 -8.27 -17.50
N VAL A 524 8.36 -7.46 -17.78
CA VAL A 524 8.32 -6.36 -18.74
C VAL A 524 9.42 -6.62 -19.77
N PRO A 525 9.07 -6.93 -21.03
CA PRO A 525 10.05 -7.07 -22.10
C PRO A 525 10.89 -5.81 -22.28
N LEU A 526 12.20 -5.98 -22.39
CA LEU A 526 13.13 -4.90 -22.66
C LEU A 526 13.24 -4.74 -24.18
N ASP A 527 12.57 -3.73 -24.73
CA ASP A 527 12.70 -3.34 -26.13
C ASP A 527 14.14 -2.87 -26.47
N ALA A 528 14.43 -2.67 -27.75
CA ALA A 528 15.77 -2.28 -28.21
C ALA A 528 16.25 -0.94 -27.60
N THR A 529 15.35 0.01 -27.34
CA THR A 529 15.68 1.30 -26.70
C THR A 529 15.87 1.14 -25.19
N ALA A 530 15.10 0.28 -24.52
CA ALA A 530 15.31 -0.04 -23.10
C ALA A 530 16.65 -0.75 -22.87
N ARG A 531 16.98 -1.73 -23.72
CA ARG A 531 18.30 -2.41 -23.69
C ARG A 531 19.46 -1.45 -23.95
N ALA A 532 19.31 -0.52 -24.91
CA ALA A 532 20.33 0.47 -25.22
C ALA A 532 20.60 1.50 -24.11
N ARG A 533 19.75 1.59 -23.07
CA ARG A 533 20.02 2.41 -21.87
C ARG A 533 20.80 1.65 -20.79
N LEU A 534 20.91 0.32 -20.88
CA LEU A 534 21.57 -0.48 -19.85
C LEU A 534 23.09 -0.24 -19.86
N VAL A 535 23.68 -0.22 -18.67
CA VAL A 535 25.11 -0.02 -18.44
C VAL A 535 25.67 -1.14 -17.58
N ALA A 536 26.94 -1.47 -17.78
CA ALA A 536 27.65 -2.46 -16.97
C ALA A 536 28.33 -1.81 -15.76
N LEU A 537 28.71 -2.65 -14.79
CA LEU A 537 29.61 -2.27 -13.71
C LEU A 537 30.89 -1.59 -14.25
N PRO A 538 31.43 -0.56 -13.57
CA PRO A 538 31.04 -0.08 -12.24
C PRO A 538 29.79 0.82 -12.20
N ALA A 539 29.13 1.10 -13.33
CA ALA A 539 27.88 1.86 -13.35
C ALA A 539 26.67 0.98 -12.97
N THR A 540 25.57 1.63 -12.56
CA THR A 540 24.34 0.99 -12.09
C THR A 540 23.13 1.34 -12.96
N ASN A 541 22.17 0.43 -13.01
CA ASN A 541 20.95 0.56 -13.79
C ASN A 541 19.79 0.95 -12.88
N ARG A 542 19.23 2.15 -13.08
CA ARG A 542 18.09 2.63 -12.34
C ARG A 542 16.79 2.10 -12.94
N ILE A 543 16.02 1.39 -12.14
CA ILE A 543 14.62 1.05 -12.38
C ILE A 543 13.79 1.92 -11.44
N GLU A 544 12.73 2.57 -11.91
CA GLU A 544 11.89 3.43 -11.07
C GLU A 544 10.47 2.87 -10.96
N PHE A 545 9.87 2.98 -9.77
CA PHE A 545 8.49 2.61 -9.48
C PHE A 545 7.74 3.82 -8.91
N ARG A 546 6.42 3.90 -9.12
CA ARG A 546 5.56 4.92 -8.49
C ARG A 546 4.16 4.39 -8.22
N PHE A 547 3.52 4.90 -7.18
CA PHE A 547 2.08 4.73 -6.90
C PHE A 547 1.32 5.89 -7.54
N ASN A 548 0.41 5.60 -8.47
CA ASN A 548 -0.24 6.63 -9.31
C ASN A 548 -1.38 7.38 -8.60
N GLY A 549 -1.95 6.79 -7.55
CA GLY A 549 -3.14 7.32 -6.89
C GLY A 549 -4.03 6.21 -6.30
N THR A 550 -5.05 6.61 -5.55
CA THR A 550 -5.91 5.72 -4.77
C THR A 550 -7.25 5.42 -5.43
N ASP A 551 -7.80 4.28 -5.05
CA ASP A 551 -9.20 3.88 -5.18
C ASP A 551 -10.09 4.44 -4.04
N GLY A 552 -9.49 4.99 -2.98
CA GLY A 552 -10.14 5.36 -1.73
C GLY A 552 -9.77 4.44 -0.56
N SER A 553 -9.10 3.31 -0.82
CA SER A 553 -8.80 2.25 0.16
C SER A 553 -7.33 1.81 0.23
N SER A 554 -6.46 2.23 -0.70
CA SER A 554 -5.01 1.97 -0.66
C SER A 554 -4.15 3.25 -0.68
N ASN A 555 -2.99 3.23 -0.01
CA ASN A 555 -2.01 4.33 0.02
C ASN A 555 -0.65 3.98 -0.60
N GLY A 556 -0.49 2.79 -1.19
CA GLY A 556 0.75 2.37 -1.85
C GLY A 556 0.82 0.88 -2.16
N PHE A 557 1.97 0.44 -2.65
CA PHE A 557 2.31 -0.98 -2.88
C PHE A 557 3.78 -1.25 -2.55
N ARG A 558 4.24 -2.50 -2.73
CA ARG A 558 5.64 -2.89 -2.46
C ARG A 558 6.25 -3.72 -3.57
N ILE A 559 7.56 -3.56 -3.73
CA ILE A 559 8.38 -4.43 -4.57
C ILE A 559 9.20 -5.35 -3.66
N LEU A 560 9.03 -6.65 -3.84
CA LEU A 560 9.66 -7.71 -3.03
C LEU A 560 10.90 -8.31 -3.70
N ASP A 561 11.00 -8.25 -5.03
CA ASP A 561 12.21 -8.57 -5.79
C ASP A 561 12.19 -7.86 -7.16
N VAL A 562 13.38 -7.55 -7.70
CA VAL A 562 13.59 -7.01 -9.05
C VAL A 562 14.79 -7.71 -9.67
N GLN A 563 14.63 -8.21 -10.89
CA GLN A 563 15.69 -8.88 -11.65
C GLN A 563 15.71 -8.40 -13.09
N VAL A 564 16.89 -8.37 -13.71
CA VAL A 564 17.00 -8.45 -15.17
C VAL A 564 17.29 -9.90 -15.53
N GLN A 565 16.60 -10.44 -16.52
CA GLN A 565 16.81 -11.79 -17.02
C GLN A 565 17.07 -11.80 -18.53
N ASP A 566 17.70 -12.88 -19.01
CA ASP A 566 17.78 -13.19 -20.44
C ASP A 566 16.54 -13.94 -20.96
N ALA A 567 16.52 -14.24 -22.26
CA ALA A 567 15.41 -14.95 -22.90
C ALA A 567 15.22 -16.41 -22.44
N ALA A 568 16.18 -16.98 -21.70
CA ALA A 568 16.09 -18.29 -21.07
C ALA A 568 15.68 -18.22 -19.58
N GLY A 569 15.37 -17.02 -19.06
CA GLY A 569 15.00 -16.81 -17.66
C GLY A 569 16.18 -16.79 -16.68
N ARG A 570 17.42 -16.74 -17.17
CA ARG A 570 18.61 -16.69 -16.29
C ARG A 570 18.73 -15.30 -15.67
N ASN A 571 18.85 -15.23 -14.35
CA ASN A 571 19.03 -13.98 -13.61
C ASN A 571 20.41 -13.37 -13.87
N LEU A 572 20.42 -12.22 -14.55
CA LEU A 572 21.62 -11.45 -14.88
C LEU A 572 22.06 -10.51 -13.75
N THR A 573 21.22 -10.35 -12.72
CA THR A 573 21.52 -9.60 -11.48
C THR A 573 21.93 -10.53 -10.32
N ALA A 574 22.20 -11.82 -10.58
CA ALA A 574 22.45 -12.82 -9.54
C ALA A 574 23.72 -12.58 -8.70
N ALA A 575 24.70 -11.86 -9.24
CA ALA A 575 25.92 -11.47 -8.53
C ALA A 575 25.71 -10.27 -7.57
N GLN A 576 24.55 -9.63 -7.60
CA GLN A 576 24.25 -8.47 -6.74
C GLN A 576 23.81 -8.92 -5.34
N PRO A 577 24.49 -8.48 -4.26
CA PRO A 577 24.05 -8.75 -2.89
C PRO A 577 22.63 -8.21 -2.64
N ARG A 578 21.82 -8.95 -1.89
CA ARG A 578 20.46 -8.55 -1.50
C ARG A 578 20.34 -8.58 0.02
N GLN A 579 19.68 -7.58 0.58
CA GLN A 579 19.47 -7.45 2.02
C GLN A 579 18.00 -7.15 2.31
N TRP A 580 17.39 -7.87 3.26
CA TRP A 580 16.10 -7.47 3.80
C TRP A 580 16.26 -6.28 4.73
N ALA A 581 15.35 -5.30 4.63
CA ALA A 581 15.34 -4.08 5.42
C ALA A 581 15.23 -4.43 6.90
N ASP A 582 16.18 -3.93 7.70
CA ASP A 582 16.26 -4.26 9.13
C ASP A 582 15.22 -3.46 9.94
N ILE A 583 13.99 -3.98 9.95
CA ILE A 583 12.90 -3.45 10.77
C ILE A 583 13.20 -3.59 12.27
N GLN A 584 14.10 -4.49 12.69
CA GLN A 584 14.49 -4.55 14.09
C GLN A 584 15.29 -3.31 14.48
N SER A 585 16.28 -2.91 13.68
CA SER A 585 16.99 -1.64 13.87
C SER A 585 16.03 -0.43 13.85
N GLU A 586 15.00 -0.46 12.99
CA GLU A 586 13.99 0.61 12.89
C GLU A 586 13.07 0.69 14.12
N LYS A 587 12.66 -0.47 14.66
CA LYS A 587 11.95 -0.61 15.94
C LYS A 587 12.81 -0.11 17.09
N GLU A 588 14.10 -0.44 17.08
CA GLU A 588 15.05 -0.12 18.14
C GLU A 588 15.43 1.36 18.18
N ALA A 589 15.63 2.00 17.03
CA ALA A 589 15.81 3.45 16.92
C ALA A 589 14.52 4.22 17.31
N GLY A 590 13.35 3.65 17.00
CA GLY A 590 12.04 4.19 17.38
C GLY A 590 11.74 4.20 18.88
N ARG A 591 12.60 3.62 19.74
CA ARG A 591 12.46 3.65 21.21
C ARG A 591 12.84 4.99 21.86
N THR A 592 13.40 5.94 21.10
CA THR A 592 14.22 7.04 21.64
C THR A 592 13.44 8.13 22.38
N TRP A 593 12.12 8.25 22.23
CA TRP A 593 11.30 9.32 22.83
C TRP A 593 10.07 8.75 23.54
N THR A 594 10.08 8.76 24.88
CA THR A 594 8.96 8.26 25.71
C THR A 594 7.82 9.25 25.89
N ALA A 595 8.10 10.56 25.86
CA ALA A 595 7.05 11.60 26.00
C ALA A 595 6.07 11.61 24.80
N ASP A 596 6.54 11.28 23.60
CA ASP A 596 5.69 11.10 22.42
C ASP A 596 4.86 9.82 22.46
N ALA A 597 5.24 8.83 23.27
CA ALA A 597 4.50 7.57 23.39
C ALA A 597 3.14 7.75 24.09
N ASP A 598 3.02 8.65 25.06
CA ASP A 598 1.72 8.97 25.69
C ASP A 598 0.82 9.80 24.76
N GLN A 599 1.39 10.70 23.96
CA GLN A 599 0.64 11.42 22.92
C GLN A 599 0.17 10.45 21.82
N GLY A 600 1.05 9.55 21.37
CA GLY A 600 0.72 8.48 20.44
C GLY A 600 -0.36 7.54 20.95
N LYS A 601 -0.32 7.17 22.23
CA LYS A 601 -1.34 6.36 22.90
C LYS A 601 -2.69 7.08 22.96
N ALA A 602 -2.69 8.38 23.22
CA ALA A 602 -3.91 9.21 23.22
C ALA A 602 -4.51 9.30 21.81
N LEU A 603 -3.67 9.47 20.78
CA LEU A 603 -4.09 9.51 19.38
C LEU A 603 -4.60 8.15 18.87
N TRP A 604 -3.90 7.07 19.20
CA TRP A 604 -4.26 5.69 18.86
C TRP A 604 -5.68 5.31 19.33
N ASN A 605 -6.12 5.89 20.45
CA ASN A 605 -7.43 5.66 21.05
C ASN A 605 -8.44 6.81 20.82
N ALA A 606 -8.08 7.86 20.07
CA ALA A 606 -8.94 9.01 19.88
C ALA A 606 -9.94 8.81 18.73
N GLN A 607 -11.20 8.64 19.10
CA GLN A 607 -12.36 8.67 18.20
C GLN A 607 -12.51 10.04 17.52
N ASN A 608 -13.23 10.08 16.39
CA ASN A 608 -13.63 11.28 15.63
C ASN A 608 -12.49 12.14 15.03
N LEU A 609 -11.23 11.67 15.05
CA LEU A 609 -10.08 12.39 14.46
C LEU A 609 -9.77 12.02 13.01
N LEU A 610 -10.18 10.84 12.57
CA LEU A 610 -9.72 10.21 11.34
C LEU A 610 -10.60 10.58 10.13
N LEU A 611 -10.04 10.48 8.93
CA LEU A 611 -10.74 10.55 7.64
C LEU A 611 -10.72 9.19 6.95
N LYS A 612 -11.76 8.87 6.16
CA LYS A 612 -11.83 7.66 5.32
C LYS A 612 -10.61 7.57 4.39
N SER A 613 -10.39 8.61 3.60
CA SER A 613 -9.22 8.81 2.75
C SER A 613 -9.17 10.24 2.20
N PRO A 614 -8.07 10.70 1.56
CA PRO A 614 -7.96 12.04 0.98
C PRO A 614 -8.72 12.23 -0.33
N VAL A 615 -9.43 11.20 -0.82
CA VAL A 615 -10.39 11.31 -1.94
C VAL A 615 -11.84 11.36 -1.45
N VAL A 616 -12.18 10.69 -0.34
CA VAL A 616 -13.54 10.67 0.21
C VAL A 616 -13.82 11.84 1.16
N ASN A 617 -12.84 12.21 1.99
CA ASN A 617 -12.93 13.29 2.99
C ASN A 617 -14.06 13.12 4.05
N ALA A 618 -14.73 11.97 4.12
CA ALA A 618 -15.66 11.64 5.20
C ALA A 618 -14.92 11.42 6.52
N LYS A 619 -15.48 11.92 7.64
CA LYS A 619 -14.95 11.67 8.98
C LYS A 619 -15.29 10.27 9.46
N ILE A 620 -14.26 9.56 9.91
CA ILE A 620 -14.34 8.33 10.69
C ILE A 620 -14.61 8.71 12.15
N ARG A 621 -15.56 8.01 12.79
CA ARG A 621 -15.85 8.09 14.23
C ARG A 621 -14.92 7.16 15.01
N ALA A 622 -14.53 6.04 14.44
CA ALA A 622 -13.59 5.08 15.04
C ALA A 622 -12.20 5.68 15.37
N ALA A 623 -11.46 5.00 16.25
CA ALA A 623 -10.05 5.25 16.53
C ALA A 623 -9.17 4.18 15.85
N CYS A 624 -7.84 4.32 15.87
CA CYS A 624 -6.94 3.30 15.35
C CYS A 624 -7.10 1.97 16.11
N SER A 625 -7.21 2.02 17.44
CA SER A 625 -7.50 0.85 18.31
C SER A 625 -8.87 0.20 18.09
N SER A 626 -9.76 0.87 17.33
CA SER A 626 -11.05 0.31 16.91
C SER A 626 -10.96 -0.56 15.65
N CYS A 627 -9.83 -0.54 14.94
CA CYS A 627 -9.58 -1.38 13.74
C CYS A 627 -8.37 -2.33 13.92
N HIS A 628 -7.46 -2.00 14.83
CA HIS A 628 -6.26 -2.79 15.18
C HIS A 628 -6.40 -3.44 16.57
N ALA A 629 -5.34 -4.07 17.08
CA ALA A 629 -5.29 -4.47 18.49
C ALA A 629 -5.39 -3.24 19.41
N SER A 630 -5.95 -3.36 20.62
CA SER A 630 -6.17 -2.22 21.52
C SER A 630 -4.88 -1.49 21.89
N ASP A 631 -3.78 -2.22 22.06
CA ASP A 631 -2.43 -1.69 22.26
C ASP A 631 -1.61 -1.56 20.97
N GLY A 632 -2.14 -2.02 19.83
CA GLY A 632 -1.49 -2.04 18.52
C GLY A 632 -0.37 -3.06 18.36
N ARG A 633 -0.33 -4.11 19.19
CA ARG A 633 0.65 -5.19 19.09
C ARG A 633 0.72 -5.87 17.72
N ASP A 634 -0.35 -5.81 16.93
CA ASP A 634 -0.36 -6.36 15.57
C ASP A 634 0.60 -5.62 14.62
N LEU A 635 0.70 -4.29 14.73
CA LEU A 635 1.64 -3.49 13.94
C LEU A 635 3.09 -3.73 14.37
N GLN A 636 3.33 -4.02 15.66
CA GLN A 636 4.65 -4.41 16.16
C GLN A 636 5.00 -5.86 15.76
N TYR A 637 4.03 -6.78 15.80
CA TYR A 637 4.18 -8.19 15.48
C TYR A 637 4.43 -8.42 13.98
N PHE A 638 3.53 -7.94 13.12
CA PHE A 638 3.68 -7.95 11.66
C PHE A 638 4.65 -6.88 11.15
N ASN A 639 5.62 -6.47 11.98
CA ASN A 639 6.77 -5.63 11.66
C ASN A 639 6.44 -4.36 10.83
N PHE A 640 5.30 -3.69 11.00
CA PHE A 640 4.99 -2.47 10.22
C PHE A 640 6.06 -1.43 10.47
N SER A 641 6.68 -0.92 9.39
CA SER A 641 7.74 0.09 9.47
C SER A 641 7.21 1.41 10.05
N ASN A 642 8.08 2.22 10.67
CA ASN A 642 7.69 3.53 11.16
C ASN A 642 7.19 4.39 9.98
N ASN A 643 7.83 4.28 8.81
CA ASN A 643 7.38 4.93 7.58
C ASN A 643 5.94 4.51 7.18
N SER A 644 5.64 3.21 7.11
CA SER A 644 4.30 2.76 6.73
C SER A 644 3.22 3.12 7.76
N ILE A 645 3.55 3.14 9.06
CA ILE A 645 2.66 3.65 10.12
C ILE A 645 2.37 5.14 9.91
N VAL A 646 3.40 5.94 9.60
CA VAL A 646 3.28 7.38 9.30
C VAL A 646 2.43 7.62 8.04
N GLN A 647 2.76 7.02 6.90
CA GLN A 647 2.01 7.29 5.66
C GLN A 647 0.57 6.77 5.72
N ARG A 648 0.28 5.72 6.51
CA ARG A 648 -1.11 5.26 6.73
C ARG A 648 -1.88 6.17 7.68
N SER A 649 -1.22 6.76 8.69
CA SER A 649 -1.80 7.81 9.53
C SER A 649 -2.20 9.02 8.71
N ARG A 650 -1.31 9.50 7.82
CA ARG A 650 -1.58 10.62 6.90
C ARG A 650 -2.71 10.37 5.92
N PHE A 651 -2.81 9.15 5.39
CA PHE A 651 -3.93 8.75 4.53
C PHE A 651 -5.28 8.89 5.26
N HIS A 652 -5.31 8.63 6.56
CA HIS A 652 -6.48 8.86 7.43
C HIS A 652 -6.57 10.29 8.00
N GLY A 653 -6.00 11.28 7.31
CA GLY A 653 -6.19 12.71 7.61
C GLY A 653 -5.39 13.25 8.80
N LEU A 654 -4.59 12.41 9.46
CA LEU A 654 -3.70 12.87 10.52
C LEU A 654 -2.50 13.63 9.92
N SER A 655 -1.92 14.55 10.70
CA SER A 655 -0.61 15.11 10.39
C SER A 655 0.46 14.01 10.36
N GLU A 656 1.59 14.34 9.75
CA GLU A 656 2.74 13.43 9.73
C GLU A 656 3.23 13.11 11.18
N THR A 657 3.20 14.07 12.15
CA THR A 657 3.61 13.84 13.58
C THR A 657 2.72 12.87 14.30
N GLN A 658 1.41 12.95 14.09
CA GLN A 658 0.50 11.97 14.65
C GLN A 658 0.93 10.55 14.24
N GLY A 659 1.51 10.40 13.05
CA GLY A 659 2.22 9.22 12.58
C GLY A 659 3.40 8.79 13.46
N LYS A 660 4.47 9.60 13.65
CA LYS A 660 5.60 9.16 14.50
C LYS A 660 5.25 9.06 15.98
N GLN A 661 4.30 9.84 16.48
CA GLN A 661 3.81 9.69 17.86
C GLN A 661 3.14 8.32 18.03
N ILE A 662 2.23 7.94 17.12
CA ILE A 662 1.66 6.58 17.10
C ILE A 662 2.77 5.52 16.95
N ALA A 663 3.74 5.70 16.04
CA ALA A 663 4.85 4.76 15.91
C ALA A 663 5.70 4.64 17.20
N ALA A 664 6.03 5.77 17.85
CA ALA A 664 6.77 5.82 19.11
C ALA A 664 6.01 5.16 20.26
N TYR A 665 4.68 5.34 20.34
CA TYR A 665 3.82 4.58 21.25
C TYR A 665 3.96 3.07 21.01
N LEU A 666 3.80 2.63 19.76
CA LEU A 666 3.85 1.23 19.38
C LEU A 666 5.24 0.61 19.65
N ARG A 667 6.34 1.37 19.54
CA ARG A 667 7.66 0.88 19.95
C ARG A 667 7.80 0.88 21.47
N ALA A 668 7.61 2.02 22.15
CA ALA A 668 7.87 2.15 23.58
C ALA A 668 6.99 1.22 24.45
N ALA A 669 5.71 1.06 24.11
CA ALA A 669 4.78 0.28 24.93
C ALA A 669 4.91 -1.25 24.78
N LEU A 670 5.46 -1.70 23.64
CA LEU A 670 5.38 -3.11 23.19
C LEU A 670 6.73 -3.76 22.87
N TYR A 671 7.83 -3.00 22.70
CA TYR A 671 9.13 -3.54 22.31
C TYR A 671 9.62 -4.70 23.21
N ALA A 672 9.36 -4.62 24.52
CA ALA A 672 9.72 -5.67 25.49
C ALA A 672 8.62 -6.74 25.71
N LYS A 673 7.51 -6.69 24.96
CA LYS A 673 6.32 -7.54 25.15
C LYS A 673 5.88 -8.30 23.90
N VAL A 674 6.33 -7.87 22.72
CA VAL A 674 5.99 -8.44 21.42
C VAL A 674 7.31 -8.74 20.69
N PRO A 675 7.61 -10.02 20.40
CA PRO A 675 8.90 -10.41 19.83
C PRO A 675 9.10 -9.85 18.42
N HIS A 676 10.36 -9.83 17.99
CA HIS A 676 10.66 -9.66 16.57
C HIS A 676 10.48 -11.00 15.84
N VAL A 677 9.44 -11.11 15.02
CA VAL A 677 9.16 -12.31 14.23
C VAL A 677 9.65 -12.09 12.80
N ALA A 678 10.84 -12.61 12.46
CA ALA A 678 11.55 -12.20 11.24
C ALA A 678 10.79 -12.51 9.93
N GLN A 679 9.90 -13.51 9.91
CA GLN A 679 9.06 -13.82 8.75
C GLN A 679 7.73 -13.06 8.73
N ALA A 680 7.35 -12.40 9.82
CA ALA A 680 6.16 -11.55 9.90
C ALA A 680 6.43 -10.16 9.27
N THR A 681 7.15 -10.06 8.15
CA THR A 681 7.52 -8.74 7.61
C THR A 681 6.27 -8.02 7.08
N PRO A 682 6.21 -6.69 7.14
CA PRO A 682 4.97 -5.99 6.86
C PRO A 682 4.66 -6.11 5.38
N TRP A 683 3.47 -6.62 5.07
CA TRP A 683 3.00 -6.85 3.69
C TRP A 683 3.92 -7.82 2.90
N ASN A 684 4.66 -8.68 3.59
CA ASN A 684 5.33 -9.84 3.04
C ASN A 684 5.55 -10.88 4.18
N PRO A 685 4.60 -11.80 4.43
CA PRO A 685 3.53 -12.22 3.53
C PRO A 685 2.17 -12.46 4.20
N PRO A 686 1.20 -13.03 3.48
CA PRO A 686 0.26 -13.95 4.09
C PRO A 686 0.90 -14.98 5.02
N TYR A 687 0.17 -15.31 6.08
CA TYR A 687 0.37 -16.57 6.79
C TYR A 687 0.40 -17.68 5.74
N GLN A 688 1.47 -18.46 5.68
CA GLN A 688 1.63 -19.51 4.68
C GLN A 688 2.10 -20.78 5.39
N PRO A 689 1.49 -21.95 5.16
CA PRO A 689 2.07 -23.21 5.62
C PRO A 689 3.36 -23.53 4.88
N GLY A 690 4.27 -24.24 5.52
CA GLY A 690 5.56 -24.61 4.95
C GLY A 690 6.53 -25.15 6.00
N PRO A 691 7.66 -25.74 5.58
CA PRO A 691 8.48 -26.54 6.47
C PRO A 691 9.15 -25.69 7.57
N GLY A 692 9.16 -26.22 8.79
CA GLY A 692 9.71 -25.58 9.99
C GLY A 692 8.76 -24.62 10.70
N LEU A 693 7.47 -24.57 10.36
CA LEU A 693 6.48 -23.75 11.07
C LEU A 693 6.17 -24.32 12.47
N ASP A 694 5.99 -25.64 12.60
CA ASP A 694 5.73 -26.30 13.88
C ASP A 694 6.96 -26.36 14.80
N ALA A 695 8.14 -25.99 14.29
CA ALA A 695 9.36 -25.80 15.08
C ALA A 695 9.49 -24.37 15.68
N LYS A 696 8.66 -23.40 15.25
CA LYS A 696 8.69 -22.04 15.79
C LYS A 696 8.02 -21.94 17.16
N PRO A 697 8.38 -20.93 17.98
CA PRO A 697 7.61 -20.55 19.16
C PRO A 697 6.14 -20.29 18.81
N THR A 698 5.22 -20.68 19.68
CA THR A 698 3.77 -20.59 19.46
C THR A 698 3.29 -19.19 19.08
N ILE A 699 3.87 -18.17 19.71
CA ILE A 699 3.58 -16.76 19.43
C ILE A 699 3.91 -16.36 17.98
N GLU A 700 4.84 -17.04 17.30
CA GLU A 700 5.22 -16.75 15.92
C GLU A 700 4.33 -17.42 14.87
N TRP A 701 3.44 -18.35 15.25
CA TRP A 701 2.71 -19.16 14.29
C TRP A 701 1.82 -18.33 13.36
N ALA A 702 1.21 -17.24 13.85
CA ALA A 702 0.38 -16.36 13.01
C ALA A 702 1.14 -15.65 11.87
N ALA A 703 2.49 -15.75 11.83
CA ALA A 703 3.31 -15.29 10.71
C ALA A 703 3.48 -16.33 9.58
N GLY A 704 3.26 -17.61 9.87
CA GLY A 704 3.52 -18.71 8.93
C GLY A 704 4.99 -18.91 8.57
N ALA A 705 5.24 -19.71 7.52
CA ALA A 705 6.56 -20.07 7.00
C ALA A 705 7.17 -19.02 6.06
N GLY A 706 6.36 -18.16 5.44
CA GLY A 706 6.81 -17.09 4.53
C GLY A 706 6.35 -17.29 3.07
N LEU A 707 6.49 -16.25 2.24
CA LEU A 707 6.01 -16.26 0.84
C LEU A 707 6.79 -17.24 -0.07
N ASP A 708 7.97 -17.66 0.36
CA ASP A 708 8.81 -18.61 -0.38
C ASP A 708 8.39 -20.07 -0.13
N ALA A 709 7.42 -20.28 0.77
CA ALA A 709 6.64 -21.52 0.88
C ALA A 709 5.40 -21.56 -0.04
N VAL A 710 5.15 -20.53 -0.87
CA VAL A 710 4.18 -20.64 -1.97
C VAL A 710 4.83 -21.41 -3.12
N LEU A 711 4.29 -22.59 -3.43
CA LEU A 711 4.80 -23.42 -4.53
C LEU A 711 4.44 -22.79 -5.90
N PRO A 712 5.27 -22.99 -6.95
CA PRO A 712 5.08 -22.32 -8.24
C PRO A 712 3.92 -22.89 -9.06
N ASP A 713 3.52 -24.16 -8.83
CA ASP A 713 2.54 -24.88 -9.64
C ASP A 713 1.92 -26.09 -8.91
N ALA A 714 1.02 -26.80 -9.59
CA ALA A 714 0.35 -28.01 -9.09
C ALA A 714 1.27 -29.24 -8.98
N LYS A 715 2.27 -29.38 -9.85
CA LYS A 715 3.17 -30.54 -9.87
C LYS A 715 4.08 -30.54 -8.66
N SER A 716 4.61 -29.36 -8.35
CA SER A 716 5.35 -29.06 -7.13
C SER A 716 4.56 -29.44 -5.88
N PHE A 717 3.24 -29.21 -5.88
CA PHE A 717 2.38 -29.60 -4.76
C PHE A 717 2.17 -31.12 -4.68
N VAL A 718 1.92 -31.78 -5.80
CA VAL A 718 1.79 -33.25 -5.89
C VAL A 718 3.06 -33.97 -5.41
N ASN A 719 4.23 -33.43 -5.74
CA ASN A 719 5.51 -33.89 -5.23
C ASN A 719 5.54 -33.82 -3.68
N VAL A 720 5.28 -32.65 -3.10
CA VAL A 720 5.35 -32.46 -1.64
C VAL A 720 4.26 -33.24 -0.89
N PHE A 721 3.05 -33.34 -1.45
CA PHE A 721 1.98 -34.19 -0.93
C PHE A 721 2.41 -35.65 -0.79
N THR A 722 3.22 -36.15 -1.73
CA THR A 722 3.75 -37.52 -1.73
C THR A 722 5.11 -37.65 -1.03
N GLY A 723 5.50 -36.66 -0.21
CA GLY A 723 6.75 -36.67 0.56
C GLY A 723 8.01 -36.40 -0.24
N LYS A 724 7.90 -36.02 -1.53
CA LYS A 724 9.05 -35.69 -2.39
C LYS A 724 9.42 -34.22 -2.27
N ALA A 725 10.67 -33.89 -2.59
CA ALA A 725 11.07 -32.49 -2.79
C ALA A 725 10.23 -31.85 -3.91
N ALA A 726 9.78 -30.60 -3.71
CA ALA A 726 8.92 -29.88 -4.66
C ALA A 726 9.48 -29.86 -6.10
N THR A 727 10.81 -29.76 -6.23
CA THR A 727 11.56 -29.76 -7.49
C THR A 727 11.69 -31.12 -8.18
N SER A 728 11.12 -32.19 -7.63
CA SER A 728 11.22 -33.55 -8.19
C SER A 728 10.65 -33.64 -9.61
N THR A 729 11.44 -34.21 -10.52
CA THR A 729 11.01 -34.58 -11.87
C THR A 729 10.49 -36.02 -11.97
N ALA A 730 10.79 -36.86 -10.97
CA ALA A 730 10.34 -38.25 -10.91
C ALA A 730 8.81 -38.34 -10.77
N ALA A 731 8.21 -39.30 -11.47
CA ALA A 731 6.78 -39.58 -11.37
C ALA A 731 6.37 -39.95 -9.93
N VAL A 732 5.13 -39.62 -9.57
CA VAL A 732 4.47 -40.19 -8.38
C VAL A 732 4.09 -41.64 -8.66
N THR A 733 4.23 -42.49 -7.65
CA THR A 733 3.75 -43.87 -7.65
C THR A 733 2.52 -44.04 -6.77
N GLN A 734 1.77 -45.11 -7.02
CA GLN A 734 0.61 -45.51 -6.21
C GLN A 734 0.95 -45.59 -4.71
N ALA A 735 2.09 -46.19 -4.34
CA ALA A 735 2.46 -46.43 -2.96
C ALA A 735 2.80 -45.14 -2.18
N GLU A 736 3.39 -44.15 -2.83
CA GLU A 736 3.68 -42.84 -2.21
C GLU A 736 2.40 -42.03 -2.00
N LEU A 737 1.43 -42.15 -2.92
CA LEU A 737 0.11 -41.54 -2.80
C LEU A 737 -0.76 -42.24 -1.75
N ASP A 738 -0.63 -43.56 -1.60
CA ASP A 738 -1.26 -44.33 -0.55
C ASP A 738 -0.70 -43.99 0.83
N ALA A 739 0.63 -43.83 0.95
CA ALA A 739 1.28 -43.41 2.20
C ALA A 739 0.85 -42.00 2.62
N ALA A 740 0.73 -41.06 1.67
CA ALA A 740 0.20 -39.71 1.90
C ALA A 740 -1.28 -39.67 2.32
N MET A 741 -2.02 -40.76 2.06
CA MET A 741 -3.44 -40.94 2.41
C MET A 741 -3.64 -41.96 3.54
N ASP A 742 -2.58 -42.43 4.21
CA ASP A 742 -2.65 -43.46 5.25
C ASP A 742 -3.31 -42.88 6.53
N PRO A 743 -4.45 -43.43 6.99
CA PRO A 743 -5.13 -42.95 8.19
C PRO A 743 -4.51 -43.43 9.50
N SER A 744 -3.39 -44.16 9.49
CA SER A 744 -2.72 -44.58 10.73
C SER A 744 -2.27 -43.37 11.57
N PRO A 745 -2.44 -43.37 12.91
CA PRO A 745 -1.87 -42.35 13.78
C PRO A 745 -0.36 -42.15 13.53
N GLY A 746 0.09 -40.89 13.48
CA GLY A 746 1.50 -40.54 13.28
C GLY A 746 2.04 -40.69 11.84
N LYS A 747 1.23 -41.16 10.87
CA LYS A 747 1.61 -41.19 9.44
C LYS A 747 1.02 -40.05 8.60
N VAL A 748 0.19 -39.21 9.22
CA VAL A 748 -0.67 -38.29 8.48
C VAL A 748 0.06 -36.97 8.15
N LEU A 749 -0.34 -36.33 7.06
CA LEU A 749 0.24 -35.09 6.57
C LEU A 749 -0.01 -33.91 7.53
N ASN A 750 1.05 -33.44 8.19
CA ASN A 750 1.05 -32.17 8.90
C ASN A 750 1.08 -31.00 7.92
N THR A 751 0.06 -30.14 7.95
CA THR A 751 -0.07 -29.06 6.97
C THR A 751 0.15 -27.67 7.50
N ARG A 752 0.53 -27.51 8.77
CA ARG A 752 1.33 -26.34 9.15
C ARG A 752 2.69 -26.41 8.42
N GLU A 753 3.19 -27.63 8.20
CA GLU A 753 4.44 -27.92 7.49
C GLU A 753 4.34 -28.00 5.96
N MET A 754 3.15 -28.14 5.36
CA MET A 754 3.03 -28.36 3.90
C MET A 754 2.94 -27.07 3.09
N PRO A 755 3.95 -26.71 2.28
CA PRO A 755 3.86 -25.60 1.34
C PRO A 755 2.79 -25.88 0.28
N ILE A 756 1.99 -24.85 -0.05
CA ILE A 756 0.88 -24.94 -1.02
C ILE A 756 1.04 -23.87 -2.11
N PRO A 757 0.66 -24.13 -3.39
CA PRO A 757 0.66 -23.13 -4.47
C PRO A 757 -0.51 -22.13 -4.36
N LEU A 758 -1.24 -22.15 -3.26
CA LEU A 758 -2.24 -21.15 -2.90
C LEU A 758 -1.59 -20.12 -1.99
N GLN A 759 -1.42 -18.89 -2.47
CA GLN A 759 -1.20 -17.76 -1.57
C GLN A 759 -2.41 -17.61 -0.64
N LEU A 760 -2.21 -17.55 0.68
CA LEU A 760 -3.29 -17.33 1.67
C LEU A 760 -3.53 -15.81 1.93
N PRO A 761 -4.37 -15.40 2.91
CA PRO A 761 -4.58 -13.98 3.25
C PRO A 761 -3.48 -13.41 4.16
N ASP A 762 -3.06 -12.16 3.91
CA ASP A 762 -2.17 -11.40 4.79
C ASP A 762 -2.90 -10.64 5.89
N TRP A 763 -2.17 -10.08 6.86
CA TRP A 763 -2.77 -9.35 7.98
C TRP A 763 -3.71 -8.22 7.55
N SER A 764 -3.47 -7.56 6.41
CA SER A 764 -4.39 -6.54 5.89
C SER A 764 -5.72 -7.12 5.39
N ALA A 765 -5.77 -8.41 5.08
CA ALA A 765 -7.00 -9.13 4.82
C ALA A 765 -7.78 -9.48 6.11
N TRP A 766 -7.16 -9.36 7.28
CA TRP A 766 -7.83 -9.47 8.59
C TRP A 766 -8.29 -8.10 9.10
N LEU A 767 -7.56 -7.02 8.79
CA LEU A 767 -7.93 -5.65 9.18
C LEU A 767 -9.24 -5.18 8.50
N PRO A 768 -10.20 -4.59 9.22
CA PRO A 768 -11.42 -4.03 8.62
C PRO A 768 -11.13 -2.79 7.77
N ILE A 769 -11.84 -2.65 6.64
CA ILE A 769 -11.75 -1.47 5.74
C ILE A 769 -12.60 -0.29 6.29
N GLU A 770 -13.63 -0.59 7.07
CA GLU A 770 -14.48 0.33 7.81
C GLU A 770 -14.75 -0.28 9.19
N SER A 771 -14.67 0.53 10.26
CA SER A 771 -15.02 0.02 11.59
C SER A 771 -16.55 -0.15 11.67
N PRO A 772 -17.06 -1.15 12.41
CA PRO A 772 -18.46 -1.17 12.81
C PRO A 772 -18.92 0.14 13.47
N LEU A 773 -18.02 0.83 14.19
CA LEU A 773 -18.30 2.15 14.75
C LEU A 773 -18.65 3.21 13.70
N ASP A 774 -18.21 3.07 12.44
CA ASP A 774 -18.47 4.02 11.35
C ASP A 774 -19.71 3.65 10.54
N ILE A 775 -19.93 2.35 10.35
CA ILE A 775 -21.04 1.75 9.61
C ILE A 775 -22.38 2.01 10.32
N TRP A 776 -22.45 1.72 11.62
CA TRP A 776 -23.68 1.90 12.42
C TRP A 776 -23.72 3.29 13.06
N ALA A 777 -24.51 4.20 12.48
CA ALA A 777 -24.68 5.58 12.93
C ALA A 777 -25.52 5.69 14.22
N PRO A 778 -25.34 6.75 15.04
CA PRO A 778 -26.29 7.10 16.09
C PRO A 778 -27.67 7.46 15.49
N GLU A 779 -28.74 7.22 16.23
CA GLU A 779 -30.01 7.91 16.00
C GLU A 779 -29.90 9.39 16.39
N ALA A 780 -30.81 10.23 15.86
CA ALA A 780 -30.84 11.65 16.17
C ALA A 780 -31.04 11.88 17.68
N GLY A 781 -30.03 12.47 18.33
CA GLY A 781 -30.00 12.69 19.78
C GLY A 781 -29.08 11.75 20.58
N GLN A 782 -28.48 10.71 19.96
CA GLN A 782 -27.45 9.90 20.61
C GLN A 782 -26.03 10.37 20.26
N ALA A 783 -25.14 10.36 21.26
CA ALA A 783 -23.73 10.76 21.12
C ALA A 783 -22.81 9.61 20.67
N GLN A 784 -23.27 8.36 20.78
CA GLN A 784 -22.52 7.13 20.47
C GLN A 784 -23.26 6.30 19.43
N GLY A 785 -22.53 5.51 18.64
CA GLY A 785 -23.13 4.66 17.61
C GLY A 785 -23.91 3.49 18.22
N LEU A 786 -24.90 2.97 17.49
CA LEU A 786 -25.74 1.84 17.94
C LEU A 786 -24.92 0.58 18.32
N PHE A 787 -23.75 0.41 17.70
CA PHE A 787 -22.76 -0.63 18.02
C PHE A 787 -22.21 -0.55 19.46
N GLU A 788 -22.22 0.64 20.08
CA GLU A 788 -21.84 0.86 21.47
C GLU A 788 -23.06 0.91 22.41
N THR A 789 -24.17 1.54 21.98
CA THR A 789 -25.29 1.89 22.86
C THR A 789 -26.36 0.80 23.04
N GLN A 790 -26.47 -0.18 22.13
CA GLN A 790 -27.40 -1.31 22.30
C GLN A 790 -27.10 -2.08 23.59
N GLY A 791 -28.13 -2.57 24.30
CA GLY A 791 -28.03 -3.18 25.63
C GLY A 791 -27.10 -4.39 25.74
N ASP A 792 -26.84 -4.88 26.96
CA ASP A 792 -26.17 -6.17 27.14
C ASP A 792 -27.20 -7.32 27.24
N ASP A 793 -27.95 -7.50 26.15
CA ASP A 793 -28.79 -8.68 25.91
C ASP A 793 -27.96 -9.89 25.40
N GLY A 794 -26.62 -9.78 25.46
CA GLY A 794 -25.66 -10.71 24.89
C GLY A 794 -25.34 -10.49 23.41
N SER A 795 -26.12 -9.72 22.64
CA SER A 795 -25.89 -9.55 21.19
C SER A 795 -24.73 -8.61 20.85
N ASN A 796 -24.35 -7.69 21.74
CA ASN A 796 -23.35 -6.67 21.46
C ASN A 796 -21.91 -7.26 21.44
N PRO A 797 -21.21 -7.30 20.29
CA PRO A 797 -19.93 -8.02 20.18
C PRO A 797 -18.77 -7.29 20.87
N ILE A 798 -18.81 -5.96 21.08
CA ILE A 798 -17.84 -5.26 21.94
C ILE A 798 -17.96 -5.78 23.37
N LYS A 799 -19.18 -5.92 23.88
CA LYS A 799 -19.43 -6.36 25.26
C LYS A 799 -19.03 -7.82 25.46
N VAL A 800 -19.26 -8.70 24.47
CA VAL A 800 -18.78 -10.09 24.51
C VAL A 800 -17.25 -10.17 24.50
N VAL A 801 -16.56 -9.48 23.59
CA VAL A 801 -15.08 -9.43 23.58
C VAL A 801 -14.52 -8.86 24.89
N LYS A 802 -15.12 -7.80 25.44
CA LYS A 802 -14.72 -7.23 26.72
C LYS A 802 -14.92 -8.23 27.87
N ARG A 803 -16.05 -8.93 27.93
CA ARG A 803 -16.36 -9.95 28.95
C ARG A 803 -15.31 -11.08 28.96
N VAL A 804 -14.88 -11.53 27.78
CA VAL A 804 -13.79 -12.51 27.63
C VAL A 804 -12.45 -11.93 28.11
N SER A 805 -12.08 -10.72 27.71
CA SER A 805 -10.83 -10.07 28.15
C SER A 805 -10.78 -9.80 29.67
N ASP A 806 -11.89 -9.30 30.25
CA ASP A 806 -12.02 -9.08 31.69
C ASP A 806 -11.85 -10.39 32.46
N PHE A 807 -12.49 -11.47 32.00
CA PHE A 807 -12.37 -12.80 32.59
C PHE A 807 -10.93 -13.33 32.52
N LEU A 808 -10.32 -13.36 31.34
CA LEU A 808 -8.96 -13.86 31.16
C LEU A 808 -7.99 -13.05 32.01
N LYS A 809 -8.14 -11.71 32.07
CA LYS A 809 -7.34 -10.84 32.93
C LYS A 809 -7.54 -11.12 34.43
N ALA A 810 -8.77 -11.33 34.89
CA ALA A 810 -9.07 -11.59 36.29
C ALA A 810 -8.66 -12.99 36.78
N ASN A 811 -8.37 -13.92 35.86
CA ASN A 811 -7.97 -15.30 36.16
C ASN A 811 -6.60 -15.64 35.51
N GLN A 812 -5.72 -14.64 35.32
CA GLN A 812 -4.34 -14.89 34.90
C GLN A 812 -3.59 -15.67 35.99
N ASN A 813 -2.73 -16.59 35.57
CA ASN A 813 -1.99 -17.46 36.48
C ASN A 813 -1.00 -16.68 37.34
N PRO A 814 -1.09 -16.75 38.68
CA PRO A 814 -0.16 -16.05 39.59
C PRO A 814 1.32 -16.41 39.38
N ASN A 815 1.62 -17.57 38.80
CA ASN A 815 2.99 -18.01 38.52
C ASN A 815 3.64 -17.28 37.32
N GLY A 816 2.89 -16.45 36.58
CA GLY A 816 3.42 -15.62 35.49
C GLY A 816 3.78 -16.36 34.19
N VAL A 817 3.53 -17.67 34.10
CA VAL A 817 3.84 -18.48 32.92
C VAL A 817 2.85 -18.18 31.79
N TYR A 818 3.37 -17.73 30.63
CA TYR A 818 2.55 -17.38 29.47
C TYR A 818 1.75 -18.58 28.93
N GLY A 819 0.44 -18.42 28.83
CA GLY A 819 -0.47 -19.46 28.35
C GLY A 819 -0.67 -20.66 29.29
N ASP A 820 -0.23 -20.60 30.55
CA ASP A 820 -0.52 -21.62 31.55
C ASP A 820 -1.82 -21.30 32.29
N TRP A 821 -2.91 -21.98 31.95
CA TRP A 821 -4.24 -21.81 32.59
C TRP A 821 -4.57 -22.97 33.56
N SER A 822 -3.57 -23.68 34.07
CA SER A 822 -3.73 -24.97 34.78
C SER A 822 -4.49 -24.83 36.11
N HIS A 823 -4.30 -23.69 36.78
CA HIS A 823 -4.94 -23.34 38.03
C HIS A 823 -6.46 -23.08 37.92
N LEU A 824 -7.02 -22.93 36.71
CA LEU A 824 -8.46 -22.75 36.52
C LEU A 824 -9.21 -24.00 36.98
N THR A 825 -10.22 -23.83 37.85
CA THR A 825 -11.14 -24.91 38.22
C THR A 825 -12.05 -25.28 37.05
N PRO A 826 -12.67 -26.49 37.03
CA PRO A 826 -13.58 -26.87 35.96
C PRO A 826 -14.74 -25.89 35.74
N GLU A 827 -15.28 -25.27 36.80
CA GLU A 827 -16.34 -24.24 36.74
C GLU A 827 -15.87 -23.01 35.94
N LEU A 828 -14.61 -22.59 36.15
CA LEU A 828 -14.04 -21.44 35.46
C LEU A 828 -13.76 -21.77 33.98
N ARG A 829 -13.39 -23.02 33.67
CA ARG A 829 -13.17 -23.49 32.28
C ARG A 829 -14.49 -23.63 31.52
N GLU A 830 -15.54 -24.18 32.12
CA GLU A 830 -16.89 -24.22 31.54
C GLU A 830 -17.41 -22.82 31.23
N ARG A 831 -17.21 -21.85 32.14
CA ARG A 831 -17.56 -20.45 31.92
C ARG A 831 -16.72 -19.78 30.82
N ALA A 832 -15.42 -20.10 30.75
CA ALA A 832 -14.54 -19.63 29.67
C ALA A 832 -15.02 -20.15 28.31
N GLN A 833 -15.26 -21.46 28.20
CA GLN A 833 -15.77 -22.13 27.00
C GLN A 833 -17.06 -21.51 26.49
N ALA A 834 -18.03 -21.27 27.38
CA ALA A 834 -19.31 -20.66 27.03
C ALA A 834 -19.14 -19.26 26.40
N TRP A 835 -18.27 -18.42 26.95
CA TRP A 835 -18.02 -17.07 26.41
C TRP A 835 -17.11 -17.06 25.18
N LEU A 836 -16.21 -18.02 25.04
CA LEU A 836 -15.33 -18.19 23.87
C LEU A 836 -16.07 -18.78 22.66
N ASN A 837 -17.15 -19.54 22.89
CA ASN A 837 -18.12 -19.92 21.86
C ASN A 837 -18.85 -18.68 21.32
N ASP A 838 -19.57 -17.95 22.17
CA ASP A 838 -20.57 -16.95 21.77
C ASP A 838 -20.04 -15.81 20.88
N VAL A 839 -18.73 -15.50 20.92
CA VAL A 839 -18.10 -14.30 20.32
C VAL A 839 -18.57 -13.98 18.90
N GLY A 840 -18.56 -14.97 17.99
CA GLY A 840 -18.92 -14.74 16.60
C GLY A 840 -20.40 -14.93 16.28
N GLY A 841 -21.13 -15.71 17.08
CA GLY A 841 -22.59 -15.85 16.92
C GLY A 841 -23.26 -14.52 17.11
N LYS A 842 -22.92 -13.85 18.21
CA LYS A 842 -23.41 -12.50 18.55
C LYS A 842 -22.99 -11.45 17.51
N THR A 843 -21.82 -11.61 16.89
CA THR A 843 -21.39 -10.74 15.78
C THR A 843 -22.27 -10.89 14.52
N ILE A 844 -22.74 -12.10 14.20
CA ILE A 844 -23.66 -12.36 13.06
C ILE A 844 -25.11 -12.01 13.42
N ASP A 845 -25.56 -12.33 14.64
CA ASP A 845 -26.88 -11.97 15.19
C ASP A 845 -27.09 -10.44 15.17
N PHE A 846 -26.07 -9.67 15.58
CA PHE A 846 -26.08 -8.21 15.54
C PHE A 846 -26.28 -7.66 14.11
N ALA A 847 -25.68 -8.32 13.12
CA ALA A 847 -25.88 -8.04 11.70
C ALA A 847 -27.23 -8.56 11.13
N GLY A 848 -28.10 -9.12 11.98
CA GLY A 848 -29.50 -9.42 11.69
C GLY A 848 -29.70 -10.39 10.53
N GLY A 849 -28.89 -11.44 10.44
CA GLY A 849 -29.07 -12.52 9.45
C GLY A 849 -29.09 -12.04 7.99
N GLY A 850 -28.28 -11.05 7.64
CA GLY A 850 -28.27 -10.46 6.30
C GLY A 850 -29.36 -9.43 6.04
N ARG A 851 -29.92 -8.79 7.09
CA ARG A 851 -30.78 -7.60 6.96
C ARG A 851 -30.35 -6.41 7.83
N GLY A 852 -29.42 -6.63 8.77
CA GLY A 852 -29.12 -5.72 9.88
C GLY A 852 -30.18 -5.80 10.98
N SER A 853 -29.80 -5.49 12.22
CA SER A 853 -30.79 -5.12 13.25
C SER A 853 -31.62 -3.90 12.81
N ARG A 854 -32.79 -3.67 13.42
CA ARG A 854 -33.49 -2.39 13.29
C ARG A 854 -32.65 -1.28 13.94
N VAL A 855 -32.83 -0.05 13.47
CA VAL A 855 -32.06 1.11 13.94
C VAL A 855 -32.39 1.46 15.41
N SER A 856 -33.55 1.03 15.91
CA SER A 856 -33.86 0.95 17.34
C SER A 856 -34.87 -0.19 17.60
N GLY A 857 -35.19 -0.46 18.87
CA GLY A 857 -36.11 -1.54 19.28
C GLY A 857 -37.59 -1.34 18.89
N ASP A 858 -37.96 -0.20 18.31
CA ASP A 858 -39.30 0.09 17.79
C ASP A 858 -39.53 -0.69 16.46
N PRO A 859 -40.50 -1.62 16.39
CA PRO A 859 -40.78 -2.40 15.18
C PRO A 859 -41.22 -1.58 13.96
N SER A 860 -41.60 -0.31 14.12
CA SER A 860 -41.93 0.59 13.01
C SER A 860 -40.70 1.18 12.31
N LYS A 861 -39.51 1.14 12.94
CA LYS A 861 -38.29 1.74 12.38
C LYS A 861 -37.66 0.84 11.31
N PRO A 862 -37.07 1.44 10.25
CA PRO A 862 -36.43 0.67 9.18
C PRO A 862 -35.25 -0.18 9.66
N TYR A 863 -34.86 -1.16 8.85
CA TYR A 863 -33.66 -1.96 9.10
C TYR A 863 -32.39 -1.15 8.86
N GLY A 864 -31.31 -1.47 9.58
CA GLY A 864 -30.00 -0.83 9.42
C GLY A 864 -29.51 -0.83 7.96
N GLY A 865 -29.72 -1.94 7.23
CA GLY A 865 -29.40 -2.03 5.80
C GLY A 865 -30.16 -1.03 4.91
N GLU A 866 -31.40 -0.69 5.26
CA GLU A 866 -32.23 0.22 4.46
C GLU A 866 -31.86 1.70 4.70
N VAL A 867 -31.51 2.05 5.94
CA VAL A 867 -30.97 3.37 6.26
C VAL A 867 -29.56 3.53 5.68
N GLY A 868 -28.73 2.50 5.81
CA GLY A 868 -27.38 2.45 5.27
C GLY A 868 -27.33 2.56 3.75
N GLY A 869 -28.12 1.77 3.02
CA GLY A 869 -28.21 1.83 1.56
C GLY A 869 -28.65 3.21 1.06
N ARG A 870 -29.69 3.82 1.69
CA ARG A 870 -30.11 5.20 1.39
C ARG A 870 -29.02 6.23 1.70
N LYS A 871 -28.24 6.04 2.77
CA LYS A 871 -27.11 6.94 3.12
C LYS A 871 -26.00 6.86 2.06
N LEU A 872 -25.61 5.66 1.62
CA LEU A 872 -24.64 5.49 0.53
C LEU A 872 -25.14 6.14 -0.76
N GLN A 873 -26.39 5.89 -1.15
CA GLN A 873 -27.01 6.51 -2.32
C GLN A 873 -27.01 8.05 -2.25
N ALA A 874 -27.31 8.63 -1.08
CA ALA A 874 -27.33 10.09 -0.88
C ALA A 874 -25.94 10.74 -0.81
N LEU A 875 -24.87 9.95 -0.58
CA LEU A 875 -23.48 10.42 -0.58
C LEU A 875 -22.77 10.21 -1.93
N MET A 876 -23.34 9.47 -2.87
CA MET A 876 -22.71 9.18 -4.17
C MET A 876 -22.40 10.46 -4.97
N SER A 877 -21.19 10.59 -5.52
CA SER A 877 -20.86 11.63 -6.50
C SER A 877 -20.88 11.11 -7.95
N ALA A 878 -20.91 12.02 -8.92
CA ALA A 878 -20.88 11.66 -10.34
C ALA A 878 -19.59 10.94 -10.75
N GLN A 879 -18.47 11.23 -10.09
CA GLN A 879 -17.20 10.52 -10.26
C GLN A 879 -17.36 9.04 -9.86
N THR A 880 -17.95 8.79 -8.68
CA THR A 880 -18.28 7.44 -8.18
C THR A 880 -19.18 6.70 -9.18
N ALA A 881 -20.28 7.33 -9.61
CA ALA A 881 -21.24 6.76 -10.56
C ALA A 881 -20.64 6.48 -11.95
N SER A 882 -19.58 7.17 -12.35
CA SER A 882 -18.93 7.02 -13.66
C SER A 882 -17.94 5.84 -13.77
N ALA A 883 -17.69 5.12 -12.67
CA ALA A 883 -16.88 3.91 -12.68
C ALA A 883 -17.62 2.79 -13.43
N ALA A 884 -17.20 2.53 -14.68
CA ALA A 884 -18.00 1.84 -15.71
C ALA A 884 -18.26 0.32 -15.54
N ASN A 885 -18.22 -0.22 -14.31
CA ASN A 885 -18.60 -1.59 -13.98
C ASN A 885 -19.20 -1.67 -12.55
N LEU A 886 -20.17 -0.80 -12.24
CA LEU A 886 -20.91 -0.81 -10.97
C LEU A 886 -22.28 -1.52 -11.12
N PRO A 887 -22.43 -2.77 -10.65
CA PRO A 887 -23.70 -3.48 -10.72
C PRO A 887 -24.70 -2.94 -9.68
N ALA A 888 -25.63 -2.10 -10.14
CA ALA A 888 -26.76 -1.56 -9.37
C ALA A 888 -26.41 -0.91 -8.00
N ALA A 889 -25.18 -0.40 -7.86
CA ALA A 889 -24.37 -0.47 -6.64
C ALA A 889 -24.76 0.36 -5.38
N PHE A 890 -26.03 0.78 -5.22
CA PHE A 890 -26.48 1.62 -4.10
C PHE A 890 -27.77 1.07 -3.47
N THR A 891 -27.74 -0.21 -3.09
CA THR A 891 -28.88 -0.93 -2.51
C THR A 891 -28.70 -1.19 -1.01
N LYS A 892 -29.72 -1.83 -0.41
CA LYS A 892 -29.67 -2.37 0.95
C LYS A 892 -28.52 -3.38 1.11
N GLU A 893 -28.31 -4.21 0.09
CA GLU A 893 -27.32 -5.27 0.03
C GLU A 893 -25.90 -4.70 0.03
N ALA A 894 -25.61 -3.66 -0.76
CA ALA A 894 -24.29 -3.01 -0.80
C ALA A 894 -23.85 -2.42 0.56
N PHE A 895 -24.80 -2.02 1.42
CA PHE A 895 -24.48 -1.66 2.81
C PHE A 895 -24.25 -2.91 3.69
N ILE A 896 -25.07 -3.96 3.53
CA ILE A 896 -24.90 -5.24 4.25
C ILE A 896 -23.54 -5.87 3.93
N GLU A 897 -23.05 -5.74 2.69
CA GLU A 897 -21.71 -6.13 2.25
C GLU A 897 -20.62 -5.49 3.14
N ARG A 898 -20.58 -4.16 3.19
CA ARG A 898 -19.63 -3.42 4.04
C ARG A 898 -19.80 -3.74 5.53
N ALA A 899 -21.05 -3.88 5.98
CA ALA A 899 -21.40 -4.17 7.37
C ALA A 899 -20.86 -5.54 7.86
N LEU A 900 -21.16 -6.62 7.14
CA LEU A 900 -20.68 -7.97 7.49
C LEU A 900 -19.15 -8.05 7.40
N PHE A 901 -18.57 -7.53 6.32
CA PHE A 901 -17.13 -7.58 6.08
C PHE A 901 -16.34 -6.80 7.13
N GLY A 902 -16.81 -5.60 7.52
CA GLY A 902 -16.21 -4.80 8.60
C GLY A 902 -16.31 -5.50 9.97
N ALA A 903 -17.47 -6.06 10.31
CA ALA A 903 -17.69 -6.74 11.59
C ALA A 903 -16.91 -8.06 11.74
N ILE A 904 -16.87 -8.90 10.71
CA ILE A 904 -16.15 -10.18 10.75
C ILE A 904 -14.64 -9.93 10.80
N ARG A 905 -14.11 -8.98 10.01
CA ARG A 905 -12.70 -8.58 10.07
C ARG A 905 -12.31 -8.00 11.43
N TRP A 906 -13.13 -7.10 11.98
CA TRP A 906 -12.95 -6.58 13.34
C TRP A 906 -12.87 -7.72 14.38
N MET A 907 -13.78 -8.70 14.31
CA MET A 907 -13.74 -9.88 15.17
C MET A 907 -12.44 -10.68 14.98
N GLY A 908 -11.92 -10.81 13.76
CA GLY A 908 -10.66 -11.50 13.49
C GLY A 908 -9.47 -10.86 14.18
N VAL A 909 -9.39 -9.53 14.13
CA VAL A 909 -8.41 -8.75 14.88
C VAL A 909 -8.56 -8.98 16.39
N LYS A 910 -9.79 -9.03 16.92
CA LYS A 910 -10.03 -9.26 18.35
C LYS A 910 -9.76 -10.70 18.81
N GLN A 911 -10.04 -11.72 17.99
CA GLN A 911 -9.68 -13.12 18.31
C GLN A 911 -8.17 -13.32 18.25
N TRP A 912 -7.47 -12.75 17.25
CA TRP A 912 -6.01 -12.72 17.19
C TRP A 912 -5.41 -11.96 18.40
N GLU A 913 -6.00 -10.82 18.79
CA GLU A 913 -5.54 -10.04 19.95
C GLU A 913 -5.72 -10.79 21.27
N LEU A 914 -6.88 -11.44 21.48
CA LEU A 914 -7.13 -12.27 22.66
C LEU A 914 -6.17 -13.47 22.71
N ALA A 915 -5.83 -14.09 21.57
CA ALA A 915 -4.82 -15.14 21.53
C ALA A 915 -3.45 -14.63 22.02
N HIS A 916 -2.88 -13.66 21.31
CA HIS A 916 -1.49 -13.20 21.52
C HIS A 916 -1.32 -12.32 22.77
N THR A 917 -2.40 -12.03 23.51
CA THR A 917 -2.37 -11.33 24.80
C THR A 917 -2.40 -12.29 25.99
N TYR A 918 -2.99 -13.47 25.82
CA TYR A 918 -3.28 -14.40 26.91
C TYR A 918 -2.65 -15.79 26.71
N GLY A 919 -1.95 -16.03 25.60
CA GLY A 919 -1.27 -17.31 25.32
C GLY A 919 -2.26 -18.45 25.12
N LEU A 920 -3.26 -18.21 24.27
CA LEU A 920 -4.35 -19.15 24.02
C LEU A 920 -4.05 -20.10 22.85
N GLU A 921 -3.04 -19.79 22.05
CA GLU A 921 -2.58 -20.58 20.92
C GLU A 921 -2.04 -21.94 21.40
N GLY A 922 -2.54 -23.04 20.83
CA GLY A 922 -2.23 -24.39 21.31
C GLY A 922 -2.74 -24.71 22.71
N ARG A 923 -3.75 -23.97 23.21
CA ARG A 923 -4.42 -24.18 24.49
C ARG A 923 -5.92 -24.48 24.36
N GLN A 924 -6.35 -25.04 23.21
CA GLN A 924 -7.74 -25.48 23.05
C GLN A 924 -8.18 -26.41 24.19
N ASP A 925 -7.39 -27.42 24.53
CA ASP A 925 -7.65 -28.41 25.59
C ASP A 925 -7.77 -27.81 27.01
N TRP A 926 -7.35 -26.56 27.23
CA TRP A 926 -7.39 -25.89 28.54
C TRP A 926 -8.71 -25.14 28.74
N LEU A 927 -9.35 -24.71 27.64
CA LEU A 927 -10.54 -23.85 27.61
C LEU A 927 -11.70 -24.42 26.77
N HIS A 928 -11.49 -25.56 26.11
CA HIS A 928 -12.50 -26.44 25.49
C HIS A 928 -12.37 -27.85 26.07
N GLY A 929 -13.50 -28.44 26.44
CA GLY A 929 -13.53 -29.70 27.14
C GLY A 929 -14.90 -30.00 27.75
N SER A 930 -14.88 -30.89 28.74
CA SER A 930 -16.03 -31.23 29.58
C SER A 930 -15.54 -31.85 30.90
N ARG A 931 -16.41 -31.96 31.90
CA ARG A 931 -16.10 -32.74 33.11
C ARG A 931 -16.07 -34.23 32.79
N GLY A 932 -15.02 -34.92 33.21
CA GLY A 932 -15.00 -36.37 33.31
C GLY A 932 -15.90 -36.86 34.46
N ALA A 933 -16.14 -38.17 34.53
CA ALA A 933 -17.01 -38.79 35.55
C ALA A 933 -16.52 -38.59 37.00
N ASN A 934 -15.26 -38.20 37.20
CA ASN A 934 -14.67 -37.85 38.49
C ASN A 934 -14.67 -36.33 38.79
N GLY A 935 -15.35 -35.53 37.97
CA GLY A 935 -15.43 -34.06 38.12
C GLY A 935 -14.22 -33.28 37.61
N GLN A 936 -13.13 -33.93 37.21
CA GLN A 936 -11.95 -33.27 36.62
C GLN A 936 -12.22 -32.79 35.20
N TRP A 937 -11.46 -31.78 34.75
CA TRP A 937 -11.54 -31.30 33.36
C TRP A 937 -10.87 -32.27 32.39
N VAL A 938 -11.61 -32.69 31.37
CA VAL A 938 -11.13 -33.43 30.20
C VAL A 938 -11.15 -32.48 29.01
N GLY A 939 -9.97 -32.04 28.60
CA GLY A 939 -9.78 -31.13 27.47
C GLY A 939 -10.05 -31.79 26.12
N ILE A 940 -10.51 -31.01 25.14
CA ILE A 940 -10.71 -31.42 23.74
C ILE A 940 -10.17 -30.36 22.77
N GLY A 941 -9.79 -30.79 21.57
CA GLY A 941 -9.25 -29.94 20.52
C GLY A 941 -7.84 -30.35 20.08
N GLU A 942 -7.29 -29.60 19.13
CA GLU A 942 -5.93 -29.77 18.61
C GLU A 942 -4.92 -29.08 19.55
N LYS A 943 -3.81 -29.75 19.88
CA LYS A 943 -2.72 -29.22 20.74
C LYS A 943 -2.01 -27.96 20.19
N ARG A 944 -2.48 -27.41 19.07
CA ARG A 944 -1.94 -26.25 18.34
C ARG A 944 -3.02 -25.26 17.84
N GLY A 945 -4.31 -25.54 18.04
CA GLY A 945 -5.41 -24.66 17.60
C GLY A 945 -5.68 -23.49 18.56
N TRP A 946 -6.64 -22.61 18.22
CA TRP A 946 -7.09 -21.49 19.07
C TRP A 946 -8.45 -21.80 19.72
N PRO A 947 -8.76 -21.32 20.94
CA PRO A 947 -10.02 -21.66 21.61
C PRO A 947 -11.20 -20.79 21.15
N PHE A 948 -11.25 -20.34 19.89
CA PHE A 948 -12.41 -19.62 19.32
C PHE A 948 -13.12 -20.48 18.29
N SER A 949 -14.42 -20.62 18.47
CA SER A 949 -15.10 -21.89 18.19
C SER A 949 -16.32 -21.73 17.31
N TRP A 950 -17.43 -21.17 17.81
CA TRP A 950 -18.67 -21.11 17.02
C TRP A 950 -19.57 -19.90 17.25
N PRO A 951 -19.73 -19.08 16.21
CA PRO A 951 -18.77 -18.84 15.13
C PRO A 951 -17.36 -18.44 15.61
N SER A 952 -16.35 -19.21 15.22
CA SER A 952 -14.99 -18.71 15.07
C SER A 952 -14.99 -17.62 13.97
N VAL A 953 -14.02 -16.69 13.94
CA VAL A 953 -13.93 -15.71 12.82
C VAL A 953 -13.86 -16.38 11.45
N PHE A 954 -13.37 -17.62 11.44
CA PHE A 954 -13.24 -18.40 10.23
C PHE A 954 -14.54 -19.03 9.71
N TYR A 955 -15.61 -19.10 10.52
CA TYR A 955 -16.87 -19.78 10.19
C TYR A 955 -17.53 -19.29 8.90
N MET A 956 -17.46 -17.98 8.62
CA MET A 956 -17.88 -17.40 7.34
C MET A 956 -16.75 -16.55 6.77
N ALA A 957 -16.41 -16.76 5.50
CA ALA A 957 -15.42 -15.91 4.84
C ALA A 957 -15.95 -14.45 4.72
N PRO A 958 -15.16 -13.40 5.06
CA PRO A 958 -15.71 -12.07 5.32
C PRO A 958 -16.45 -11.39 4.16
N HIS A 959 -16.21 -11.84 2.92
CA HIS A 959 -16.78 -11.31 1.67
C HIS A 959 -18.03 -12.08 1.19
N MET A 960 -18.61 -12.93 2.03
CA MET A 960 -19.80 -13.73 1.74
C MET A 960 -21.03 -13.18 2.47
N LEU A 961 -22.19 -13.22 1.80
CA LEU A 961 -23.45 -12.67 2.27
C LEU A 961 -24.48 -13.79 2.42
N PHE A 962 -25.05 -13.93 3.61
CA PHE A 962 -26.24 -14.76 3.80
C PHE A 962 -27.49 -14.04 3.29
N ALA A 963 -28.15 -14.56 2.26
CA ALA A 963 -29.35 -13.95 1.66
C ALA A 963 -30.62 -14.78 1.96
N PRO A 964 -31.31 -14.54 3.10
CA PRO A 964 -32.37 -15.42 3.61
C PRO A 964 -33.65 -15.48 2.76
N ALA A 965 -33.75 -14.70 1.67
CA ALA A 965 -34.91 -14.74 0.77
C ALA A 965 -34.90 -15.94 -0.19
N ASN A 966 -33.72 -16.39 -0.61
CA ASN A 966 -33.56 -17.29 -1.76
C ASN A 966 -32.72 -18.56 -1.46
N GLY A 967 -32.27 -18.76 -0.22
CA GLY A 967 -31.49 -19.95 0.19
C GLY A 967 -30.17 -20.12 -0.57
N ARG A 968 -29.45 -19.02 -0.82
CA ARG A 968 -28.13 -19.01 -1.45
C ARG A 968 -27.24 -17.96 -0.80
N GLU A 969 -25.95 -18.26 -0.66
CA GLU A 969 -24.98 -17.21 -0.37
C GLU A 969 -24.74 -16.36 -1.62
N ASN A 970 -24.76 -15.05 -1.44
CA ASN A 970 -24.31 -14.13 -2.47
C ASN A 970 -22.87 -13.74 -2.17
N TYR A 971 -22.01 -13.78 -3.18
CA TYR A 971 -20.73 -13.10 -3.14
C TYR A 971 -20.95 -11.59 -3.33
N PHE A 972 -19.93 -10.78 -3.02
CA PHE A 972 -19.95 -9.35 -3.30
C PHE A 972 -20.37 -9.04 -4.74
N SER A 973 -21.39 -8.20 -4.87
CA SER A 973 -22.04 -7.87 -6.14
C SER A 973 -21.08 -7.32 -7.21
N TRP A 974 -20.07 -6.56 -6.77
CA TRP A 974 -19.06 -5.89 -7.61
C TRP A 974 -17.79 -6.73 -7.87
N GLU A 975 -17.63 -7.88 -7.22
CA GLU A 975 -16.41 -8.68 -7.35
C GLU A 975 -16.55 -9.74 -8.46
N PRO A 976 -15.57 -9.93 -9.36
CA PRO A 976 -15.64 -10.99 -10.35
C PRO A 976 -15.76 -12.35 -9.67
N ARG A 977 -16.72 -13.18 -10.12
CA ARG A 977 -17.10 -14.45 -9.51
C ARG A 977 -15.91 -15.26 -9.02
N LEU A 978 -14.90 -15.48 -9.89
CA LEU A 978 -13.65 -16.19 -9.64
C LEU A 978 -12.77 -15.63 -8.50
N VAL A 979 -12.79 -14.32 -8.25
CA VAL A 979 -11.94 -13.66 -7.24
C VAL A 979 -12.56 -13.80 -5.85
N SER A 980 -13.86 -13.56 -5.69
CA SER A 980 -14.58 -13.88 -4.43
C SER A 980 -14.40 -15.34 -4.06
N PHE A 981 -14.64 -16.20 -5.04
CA PHE A 981 -14.37 -17.63 -5.01
C PHE A 981 -12.96 -17.97 -4.51
N TYR A 982 -11.92 -17.30 -5.03
CA TYR A 982 -10.56 -17.50 -4.56
C TYR A 982 -10.38 -17.10 -3.08
N ARG A 983 -10.89 -15.94 -2.67
CA ARG A 983 -10.84 -15.49 -1.25
C ARG A 983 -11.56 -16.46 -0.31
N THR A 984 -12.67 -17.06 -0.74
CA THR A 984 -13.38 -18.11 0.01
C THR A 984 -12.45 -19.29 0.25
N ASN A 985 -11.73 -19.75 -0.77
CA ASN A 985 -10.77 -20.83 -0.59
C ASN A 985 -9.65 -20.43 0.39
N GLN A 986 -9.04 -19.26 0.20
CA GLN A 986 -7.98 -18.74 1.08
C GLN A 986 -8.37 -18.70 2.56
N TRP A 987 -9.55 -18.15 2.89
CA TRP A 987 -9.97 -17.92 4.28
C TRP A 987 -10.20 -19.21 5.05
N TYR A 988 -10.90 -20.16 4.44
CA TYR A 988 -11.16 -21.46 5.05
C TYR A 988 -9.91 -22.38 5.02
N GLN A 989 -8.97 -22.23 4.07
CA GLN A 989 -7.66 -22.90 4.15
C GLN A 989 -6.82 -22.39 5.34
N LEU A 990 -6.81 -21.08 5.54
CA LEU A 990 -6.20 -20.43 6.70
C LEU A 990 -6.77 -20.97 8.01
N GLN A 991 -8.11 -21.15 8.10
CA GLN A 991 -8.76 -21.81 9.24
C GLN A 991 -8.17 -23.19 9.53
N MET A 992 -8.03 -24.04 8.51
CA MET A 992 -7.52 -25.42 8.70
C MET A 992 -6.05 -25.49 9.09
N THR A 993 -5.34 -24.36 9.04
CA THR A 993 -3.91 -24.31 9.38
C THR A 993 -3.65 -23.61 10.72
N VAL A 994 -4.42 -22.56 11.05
CA VAL A 994 -4.32 -21.78 12.30
C VAL A 994 -5.27 -22.30 13.39
N ASN A 995 -6.46 -22.79 13.00
CA ASN A 995 -7.50 -23.24 13.91
C ASN A 995 -8.20 -24.58 13.50
N PRO A 996 -7.47 -25.63 13.08
CA PRO A 996 -8.08 -26.94 12.87
C PRO A 996 -8.56 -27.52 14.21
N GLY A 997 -9.75 -28.13 14.20
CA GLY A 997 -10.16 -29.08 15.25
C GLY A 997 -11.14 -28.60 16.33
N TRP A 998 -11.78 -27.43 16.24
CA TRP A 998 -12.93 -27.16 17.12
C TRP A 998 -14.21 -27.90 16.64
N PRO A 999 -14.99 -28.60 17.50
CA PRO A 999 -15.77 -29.72 16.99
C PRO A 999 -17.28 -29.67 17.29
N GLY A 1000 -17.99 -28.59 16.91
CA GLY A 1000 -19.42 -28.45 17.21
C GLY A 1000 -20.28 -27.78 16.14
N ALA A 1001 -19.93 -27.94 14.86
CA ALA A 1001 -20.90 -27.87 13.76
C ALA A 1001 -21.18 -29.28 13.21
N SER A 1002 -22.34 -29.49 12.58
CA SER A 1002 -22.76 -30.79 12.02
C SER A 1002 -21.82 -31.34 10.95
N GLU A 1003 -21.20 -30.46 10.17
CA GLU A 1003 -20.26 -30.82 9.11
C GLU A 1003 -18.79 -30.86 9.59
N GLY A 1004 -18.58 -30.80 10.91
CA GLY A 1004 -17.27 -30.87 11.56
C GLY A 1004 -16.63 -29.49 11.81
N PRO A 1005 -15.29 -29.41 11.93
CA PRO A 1005 -14.59 -28.17 12.29
C PRO A 1005 -14.56 -27.10 11.17
N MET A 1006 -15.17 -27.39 10.02
CA MET A 1006 -15.03 -26.66 8.76
C MET A 1006 -16.32 -26.71 7.97
N ASP A 1007 -16.67 -25.62 7.30
CA ASP A 1007 -17.82 -25.59 6.39
C ASP A 1007 -17.40 -26.06 4.98
N TRP A 1008 -17.46 -27.38 4.79
CA TRP A 1008 -16.97 -28.10 3.61
C TRP A 1008 -17.70 -27.81 2.28
N PRO A 1009 -19.02 -27.54 2.24
CA PRO A 1009 -19.72 -27.10 1.03
C PRO A 1009 -19.02 -25.94 0.30
N TYR A 1010 -18.50 -24.94 1.03
CA TYR A 1010 -17.71 -23.82 0.48
C TYR A 1010 -16.32 -24.20 -0.09
N HIS A 1011 -15.96 -25.47 -0.05
CA HIS A 1011 -14.77 -26.00 -0.72
C HIS A 1011 -15.09 -26.95 -1.87
N MET A 1012 -16.10 -27.80 -1.72
CA MET A 1012 -16.47 -28.77 -2.75
C MET A 1012 -17.38 -28.15 -3.82
N GLY A 1013 -18.55 -27.62 -3.43
CA GLY A 1013 -19.48 -26.96 -4.36
C GLY A 1013 -18.84 -25.73 -5.01
N PHE A 1014 -18.02 -25.02 -4.24
CA PHE A 1014 -17.09 -24.00 -4.71
C PHE A 1014 -16.21 -24.47 -5.88
N THR A 1015 -15.47 -25.57 -5.71
CA THR A 1015 -14.53 -26.06 -6.73
C THR A 1015 -15.28 -26.47 -8.00
N THR A 1016 -16.41 -27.17 -7.86
CA THR A 1016 -17.29 -27.52 -8.99
C THR A 1016 -17.77 -26.28 -9.74
N ALA A 1017 -18.25 -25.27 -9.02
CA ALA A 1017 -18.80 -24.05 -9.60
C ALA A 1017 -17.73 -23.17 -10.30
N VAL A 1018 -16.49 -23.13 -9.79
CA VAL A 1018 -15.35 -22.50 -10.48
C VAL A 1018 -14.99 -23.28 -11.75
N VAL A 1019 -14.94 -24.62 -11.69
CA VAL A 1019 -14.61 -25.44 -12.87
C VAL A 1019 -15.64 -25.23 -13.98
N ASP A 1020 -16.94 -25.10 -13.68
CA ASP A 1020 -17.93 -24.79 -14.72
C ASP A 1020 -17.74 -23.37 -15.31
N ASP A 1021 -17.49 -22.36 -14.47
CA ASP A 1021 -17.25 -20.98 -14.90
C ASP A 1021 -16.02 -20.90 -15.82
N LEU A 1022 -14.90 -21.49 -15.39
CA LEU A 1022 -13.62 -21.42 -16.08
C LEU A 1022 -13.46 -22.41 -17.25
N MET A 1023 -14.15 -23.55 -17.27
CA MET A 1023 -14.18 -24.43 -18.46
C MET A 1023 -14.98 -23.83 -19.62
N THR A 1024 -15.78 -22.77 -19.39
CA THR A 1024 -16.36 -21.95 -20.46
C THR A 1024 -15.47 -20.78 -20.89
N ALA A 1025 -14.39 -20.49 -20.16
CA ALA A 1025 -13.43 -19.45 -20.52
C ALA A 1025 -12.43 -19.93 -21.58
N LYS A 1026 -12.05 -19.04 -22.50
CA LYS A 1026 -11.35 -19.37 -23.77
C LYS A 1026 -9.85 -19.74 -23.65
N ALA A 1027 -9.38 -20.24 -22.51
CA ALA A 1027 -7.98 -20.66 -22.30
C ALA A 1027 -7.82 -21.93 -21.45
N PRO A 1028 -8.37 -23.10 -21.86
CA PRO A 1028 -8.57 -24.24 -20.94
C PRO A 1028 -7.30 -24.87 -20.35
N ALA A 1029 -6.19 -24.91 -21.09
CA ALA A 1029 -4.99 -25.65 -20.67
C ALA A 1029 -4.31 -25.06 -19.41
N ALA A 1030 -4.05 -23.75 -19.40
CA ALA A 1030 -3.50 -23.03 -18.23
C ALA A 1030 -4.46 -23.04 -17.02
N VAL A 1031 -5.76 -23.00 -17.33
CA VAL A 1031 -6.84 -23.10 -16.35
C VAL A 1031 -6.88 -24.49 -15.70
N SER A 1032 -6.59 -25.56 -16.45
CA SER A 1032 -6.59 -26.92 -15.89
C SER A 1032 -5.49 -27.14 -14.86
N ALA A 1033 -4.23 -26.78 -15.15
CA ALA A 1033 -3.12 -26.99 -14.20
C ALA A 1033 -3.36 -26.34 -12.84
N SER A 1034 -3.82 -25.08 -12.83
CA SER A 1034 -4.11 -24.32 -11.61
C SER A 1034 -5.35 -24.81 -10.84
N HIS A 1035 -6.33 -25.45 -11.49
CA HIS A 1035 -7.41 -26.16 -10.79
C HIS A 1035 -6.93 -27.39 -10.04
N LEU A 1036 -6.03 -28.18 -10.66
CA LEU A 1036 -5.59 -29.46 -10.09
C LEU A 1036 -4.81 -29.25 -8.79
N ALA A 1037 -4.05 -28.15 -8.70
CA ALA A 1037 -3.49 -27.66 -7.44
C ALA A 1037 -4.57 -27.49 -6.35
N ARG A 1038 -5.67 -26.78 -6.66
CA ARG A 1038 -6.76 -26.54 -5.71
C ARG A 1038 -7.50 -27.82 -5.35
N TYR A 1039 -7.72 -28.73 -6.30
CA TYR A 1039 -8.34 -30.04 -6.03
C TYR A 1039 -7.47 -30.87 -5.08
N PHE A 1040 -6.17 -31.01 -5.37
CA PHE A 1040 -5.25 -31.70 -4.47
C PHE A 1040 -5.23 -31.04 -3.09
N GLN A 1041 -5.13 -29.71 -2.98
CA GLN A 1041 -5.19 -29.02 -1.69
C GLN A 1041 -6.48 -29.34 -0.92
N VAL A 1042 -7.64 -29.29 -1.60
CA VAL A 1042 -8.95 -29.60 -1.00
C VAL A 1042 -9.05 -31.07 -0.57
N ARG A 1043 -8.28 -31.97 -1.18
CA ARG A 1043 -8.13 -33.36 -0.72
C ARG A 1043 -7.06 -33.54 0.36
N THR A 1044 -5.98 -32.74 0.35
CA THR A 1044 -5.01 -32.70 1.45
C THR A 1044 -5.68 -32.33 2.76
N LYS A 1045 -6.67 -31.43 2.76
CA LYS A 1045 -7.54 -31.12 3.92
C LYS A 1045 -8.16 -32.34 4.62
N LEU A 1046 -8.35 -33.44 3.89
CA LEU A 1046 -8.94 -34.66 4.42
C LEU A 1046 -7.87 -35.48 5.18
N ALA A 1047 -6.60 -35.37 4.77
CA ALA A 1047 -5.44 -35.73 5.60
C ALA A 1047 -5.21 -34.72 6.75
N GLN A 1048 -5.44 -33.42 6.57
CA GLN A 1048 -5.23 -32.40 7.63
C GLN A 1048 -6.01 -32.71 8.91
N LEU A 1049 -7.31 -32.99 8.79
CA LEU A 1049 -8.12 -33.35 9.95
C LEU A 1049 -7.72 -34.70 10.52
N ALA A 1050 -7.18 -35.60 9.70
CA ALA A 1050 -6.59 -36.84 10.17
C ALA A 1050 -5.22 -36.65 10.90
N ASN A 1051 -4.53 -35.54 10.71
CA ASN A 1051 -3.32 -35.14 11.44
C ASN A 1051 -3.62 -34.45 12.80
N THR A 1052 -4.89 -34.17 13.11
CA THR A 1052 -5.23 -33.67 14.45
C THR A 1052 -5.17 -34.78 15.50
N ASP A 1053 -4.95 -34.39 16.77
CA ASP A 1053 -5.06 -35.29 17.93
C ASP A 1053 -6.50 -35.78 18.21
N LEU A 1054 -7.48 -35.38 17.40
CA LEU A 1054 -8.86 -35.86 17.53
C LEU A 1054 -8.94 -37.37 17.25
N PRO A 1055 -9.48 -38.18 18.18
CA PRO A 1055 -9.50 -39.63 18.02
C PRO A 1055 -10.34 -40.04 16.81
N PHE A 1056 -9.96 -41.15 16.16
CA PHE A 1056 -10.62 -41.60 14.93
C PHE A 1056 -12.13 -41.84 15.11
N ASN A 1057 -12.49 -42.37 16.28
CA ASN A 1057 -13.85 -42.59 16.76
C ASN A 1057 -13.91 -42.15 18.24
N GLN A 1058 -14.98 -41.50 18.69
CA GLN A 1058 -15.12 -41.05 20.08
C GLN A 1058 -16.51 -41.45 20.65
N PRO A 1059 -16.76 -42.76 20.84
CA PRO A 1059 -18.10 -43.27 21.12
C PRO A 1059 -18.73 -42.67 22.38
N ASP A 1060 -20.06 -42.56 22.39
CA ASP A 1060 -20.81 -42.21 23.60
C ASP A 1060 -20.62 -43.32 24.64
N PRO A 1061 -20.12 -43.03 25.86
CA PRO A 1061 -20.07 -44.03 26.93
C PRO A 1061 -21.44 -44.65 27.27
N ALA A 1062 -22.55 -43.95 26.98
CA ALA A 1062 -23.91 -44.47 27.14
C ALA A 1062 -24.46 -45.20 25.88
N ALA A 1063 -23.73 -45.22 24.76
CA ALA A 1063 -24.05 -45.97 23.54
C ALA A 1063 -22.77 -46.24 22.70
N PRO A 1064 -21.84 -47.08 23.18
CA PRO A 1064 -20.48 -47.18 22.61
C PRO A 1064 -20.40 -47.82 21.21
N THR A 1065 -21.52 -48.32 20.69
CA THR A 1065 -21.65 -48.87 19.33
C THR A 1065 -22.44 -47.97 18.37
N ASP A 1066 -23.01 -46.86 18.83
CA ASP A 1066 -23.82 -45.93 18.05
C ASP A 1066 -22.93 -44.83 17.44
N LEU A 1067 -22.74 -44.86 16.11
CA LEU A 1067 -21.89 -43.90 15.40
C LEU A 1067 -22.46 -42.48 15.31
N PHE A 1068 -23.71 -42.24 15.73
CA PHE A 1068 -24.37 -40.92 15.75
C PHE A 1068 -24.47 -40.31 17.15
N ARG A 1069 -24.56 -41.13 18.21
CA ARG A 1069 -24.38 -40.67 19.61
C ARG A 1069 -22.92 -40.46 19.97
N ASN A 1070 -22.03 -41.28 19.42
CA ASN A 1070 -20.61 -40.99 19.24
C ASN A 1070 -20.40 -39.48 19.01
N LYS A 1071 -19.36 -38.92 19.63
CA LYS A 1071 -18.87 -37.57 19.33
C LYS A 1071 -18.12 -37.60 17.97
N GLY A 1072 -18.73 -38.22 16.97
CA GLY A 1072 -18.19 -38.56 15.65
C GLY A 1072 -18.19 -37.39 14.68
N HIS A 1073 -19.05 -36.38 14.92
CA HIS A 1073 -18.92 -35.05 14.32
C HIS A 1073 -17.61 -34.35 14.72
N GLN A 1074 -16.98 -34.82 15.81
CA GLN A 1074 -15.65 -34.40 16.30
C GLN A 1074 -14.52 -35.32 15.80
N SER A 1075 -14.84 -36.40 15.06
CA SER A 1075 -13.91 -37.47 14.75
C SER A 1075 -13.57 -37.53 13.26
N ARG A 1076 -12.40 -38.12 13.00
CA ARG A 1076 -11.85 -38.30 11.65
C ARG A 1076 -12.71 -39.20 10.75
N ALA A 1077 -13.66 -39.94 11.34
CA ALA A 1077 -14.56 -40.83 10.62
C ALA A 1077 -15.64 -40.07 9.83
N SER A 1078 -16.42 -39.18 10.47
CA SER A 1078 -17.56 -38.50 9.83
C SER A 1078 -17.16 -37.81 8.52
N LEU A 1079 -16.00 -37.16 8.53
CA LEU A 1079 -15.37 -36.53 7.37
C LEU A 1079 -15.24 -37.46 6.15
N ALA A 1080 -14.77 -38.70 6.37
CA ALA A 1080 -14.48 -39.64 5.31
C ALA A 1080 -15.71 -40.37 4.76
N ILE A 1081 -16.81 -40.36 5.51
CA ILE A 1081 -18.12 -40.82 5.03
C ILE A 1081 -18.68 -39.80 4.04
N HIS A 1082 -18.74 -38.52 4.43
CA HIS A 1082 -19.51 -37.51 3.72
C HIS A 1082 -18.81 -36.90 2.50
N LYS A 1083 -17.48 -36.78 2.52
CA LYS A 1083 -16.71 -35.95 1.57
C LYS A 1083 -15.47 -36.67 0.97
N LEU A 1084 -15.40 -38.00 1.03
CA LEU A 1084 -14.32 -38.82 0.43
C LEU A 1084 -14.82 -39.96 -0.47
N GLY A 1085 -16.13 -40.00 -0.76
CA GLY A 1085 -16.74 -41.03 -1.60
C GLY A 1085 -16.12 -41.09 -3.00
N VAL A 1086 -15.84 -42.31 -3.48
CA VAL A 1086 -15.22 -42.58 -4.79
C VAL A 1086 -15.97 -41.88 -5.94
N GLY A 1087 -17.30 -41.73 -5.83
CA GLY A 1087 -18.13 -41.01 -6.80
C GLY A 1087 -17.80 -39.52 -6.97
N GLU A 1088 -17.25 -38.84 -5.96
CA GLU A 1088 -16.80 -37.44 -6.12
C GLU A 1088 -15.53 -37.33 -6.98
N VAL A 1089 -14.75 -38.40 -7.06
CA VAL A 1089 -13.49 -38.45 -7.82
C VAL A 1089 -13.75 -38.84 -9.28
N VAL A 1090 -14.82 -39.59 -9.53
CA VAL A 1090 -15.13 -40.21 -10.84
C VAL A 1090 -16.31 -39.48 -11.51
N ASP A 1091 -16.21 -38.15 -11.66
CA ASP A 1091 -17.29 -37.31 -12.21
C ASP A 1091 -17.50 -37.51 -13.73
N ARG A 1092 -18.79 -37.43 -14.11
CA ARG A 1092 -19.44 -37.69 -15.41
C ARG A 1092 -19.35 -39.16 -15.87
N GLY A 1093 -20.51 -39.66 -16.28
CA GLY A 1093 -20.74 -41.09 -16.54
C GLY A 1093 -19.96 -41.67 -17.71
N PRO A 1094 -20.01 -43.02 -17.90
CA PRO A 1094 -19.08 -43.79 -18.73
C PRO A 1094 -18.86 -43.28 -20.17
N ASP A 1095 -19.87 -42.67 -20.79
CA ASP A 1095 -19.77 -42.08 -22.14
C ASP A 1095 -18.94 -40.79 -22.24
N ASP A 1096 -18.74 -40.07 -21.14
CA ASP A 1096 -18.18 -38.70 -21.12
C ASP A 1096 -16.86 -38.61 -20.34
N TRP A 1097 -16.16 -39.74 -20.14
CA TRP A 1097 -14.88 -39.82 -19.42
C TRP A 1097 -13.78 -38.91 -20.00
N GLU A 1098 -13.77 -38.73 -21.33
CA GLU A 1098 -12.91 -37.77 -22.04
C GLU A 1098 -13.09 -36.33 -21.53
N LYS A 1099 -14.28 -36.01 -21.01
CA LYS A 1099 -14.69 -34.72 -20.46
C LYS A 1099 -14.75 -34.71 -18.92
N SER A 1100 -14.27 -35.77 -18.25
CA SER A 1100 -14.21 -35.80 -16.79
C SER A 1100 -13.23 -34.74 -16.28
N ARG A 1101 -13.67 -33.93 -15.31
CA ARG A 1101 -12.90 -32.80 -14.75
C ARG A 1101 -11.58 -33.26 -14.14
N PHE A 1102 -11.55 -34.48 -13.59
CA PHE A 1102 -10.41 -35.02 -12.85
C PHE A 1102 -9.43 -35.82 -13.71
N ARG A 1103 -9.78 -36.21 -14.94
CA ARG A 1103 -8.82 -36.80 -15.89
C ARG A 1103 -7.65 -35.86 -16.19
N GLN A 1104 -7.86 -34.55 -16.06
CA GLN A 1104 -6.80 -33.54 -16.21
C GLN A 1104 -5.61 -33.74 -15.23
N LEU A 1105 -5.79 -34.49 -14.12
CA LEU A 1105 -4.69 -34.89 -13.22
C LEU A 1105 -3.56 -35.63 -13.97
N ASP A 1106 -3.90 -36.38 -15.02
CA ASP A 1106 -2.92 -37.13 -15.84
C ASP A 1106 -1.97 -36.21 -16.63
N ALA A 1107 -2.32 -34.94 -16.82
CA ALA A 1107 -1.42 -33.93 -17.41
C ALA A 1107 -0.33 -33.45 -16.43
N VAL A 1108 -0.51 -33.67 -15.11
CA VAL A 1108 0.51 -33.38 -14.08
C VAL A 1108 1.49 -34.55 -13.94
N THR A 1109 0.99 -35.79 -14.00
CA THR A 1109 1.78 -37.03 -14.11
C THR A 1109 0.90 -38.13 -14.71
N PRO A 1110 1.34 -38.89 -15.74
CA PRO A 1110 0.49 -39.90 -16.38
C PRO A 1110 -0.04 -40.96 -15.40
N GLY A 1111 -1.35 -41.18 -15.40
CA GLY A 1111 -2.05 -42.15 -14.55
C GLY A 1111 -2.34 -41.66 -13.13
N LEU A 1112 -1.97 -40.42 -12.78
CA LEU A 1112 -2.21 -39.83 -11.46
C LEU A 1112 -3.71 -39.77 -11.09
N HIS A 1113 -4.62 -39.60 -12.06
CA HIS A 1113 -6.06 -39.70 -11.82
C HIS A 1113 -6.43 -41.07 -11.24
N LEU A 1114 -5.97 -42.14 -11.91
CA LEU A 1114 -6.27 -43.51 -11.50
C LEU A 1114 -5.60 -43.88 -10.17
N MET A 1115 -4.36 -43.41 -9.95
CA MET A 1115 -3.70 -43.58 -8.65
C MET A 1115 -4.51 -42.94 -7.52
N PHE A 1116 -5.04 -41.74 -7.75
CA PHE A 1116 -5.83 -41.02 -6.75
C PHE A 1116 -7.18 -41.69 -6.45
N VAL A 1117 -7.84 -42.25 -7.46
CA VAL A 1117 -9.02 -43.13 -7.27
C VAL A 1117 -8.65 -44.34 -6.40
N ASN A 1118 -7.55 -45.03 -6.69
CA ASN A 1118 -7.09 -46.19 -5.94
C ASN A 1118 -6.70 -45.86 -4.48
N SER A 1119 -6.08 -44.71 -4.22
CA SER A 1119 -5.77 -44.26 -2.86
C SER A 1119 -7.04 -43.88 -2.09
N SER A 1120 -8.02 -43.26 -2.75
CA SER A 1120 -9.33 -42.93 -2.16
C SER A 1120 -10.11 -44.20 -1.77
N ILE A 1121 -10.11 -45.23 -2.63
CA ILE A 1121 -10.68 -46.55 -2.30
C ILE A 1121 -9.90 -47.21 -1.14
N SER A 1122 -8.57 -47.09 -1.12
CA SER A 1122 -7.73 -47.65 -0.04
C SER A 1122 -8.03 -47.02 1.32
N LEU A 1123 -8.11 -45.68 1.38
CA LEU A 1123 -8.52 -44.94 2.56
C LEU A 1123 -9.93 -45.35 3.01
N TYR A 1124 -10.90 -45.42 2.08
CA TYR A 1124 -12.25 -45.90 2.41
C TYR A 1124 -12.23 -47.29 3.04
N ASN A 1125 -11.49 -48.23 2.45
CA ASN A 1125 -11.37 -49.59 2.97
C ASN A 1125 -10.74 -49.62 4.37
N ALA A 1126 -9.66 -48.87 4.59
CA ALA A 1126 -8.98 -48.78 5.88
C ALA A 1126 -9.88 -48.24 7.01
N LEU A 1127 -10.87 -47.40 6.67
CA LEU A 1127 -11.78 -46.80 7.64
C LEU A 1127 -13.09 -47.59 7.83
N TYR A 1128 -13.65 -48.18 6.78
CA TYR A 1128 -15.02 -48.73 6.79
C TYR A 1128 -15.16 -50.21 6.45
N ALA A 1129 -14.16 -50.87 5.86
CA ALA A 1129 -14.33 -52.26 5.39
C ALA A 1129 -14.72 -53.25 6.52
N ASN A 1130 -14.45 -52.90 7.78
CA ASN A 1130 -14.75 -53.69 8.97
C ASN A 1130 -15.90 -53.13 9.85
N THR A 1131 -16.55 -52.02 9.45
CA THR A 1131 -17.75 -51.51 10.14
C THR A 1131 -18.96 -52.39 9.83
N THR A 1132 -19.83 -52.63 10.81
CA THR A 1132 -21.07 -53.41 10.58
C THR A 1132 -22.15 -52.53 9.95
N TYR A 1133 -23.16 -53.12 9.30
CA TYR A 1133 -24.13 -52.32 8.55
C TYR A 1133 -25.09 -51.55 9.47
N GLU A 1134 -25.40 -52.10 10.64
CA GLU A 1134 -26.23 -51.47 11.69
C GLU A 1134 -25.58 -50.22 12.27
N GLN A 1135 -24.24 -50.18 12.32
CA GLN A 1135 -23.48 -49.02 12.78
C GLN A 1135 -23.52 -47.85 11.78
N TRP A 1136 -23.70 -48.15 10.48
CA TRP A 1136 -23.63 -47.17 9.38
C TRP A 1136 -25.02 -46.76 8.84
N ARG A 1137 -26.05 -47.59 9.06
CA ARG A 1137 -27.43 -47.41 8.56
C ARG A 1137 -28.27 -46.59 9.55
N ARG A 1138 -28.77 -45.43 9.11
CA ARG A 1138 -29.73 -44.61 9.89
C ARG A 1138 -30.98 -44.26 9.09
N CYS A 1139 -32.13 -44.47 9.72
CA CYS A 1139 -33.47 -44.12 9.23
C CYS A 1139 -34.36 -43.66 10.40
N ASP A 1140 -33.96 -42.63 11.15
CA ASP A 1140 -34.83 -42.04 12.18
C ASP A 1140 -35.50 -40.76 11.65
N PRO A 1141 -36.80 -40.81 11.27
CA PRO A 1141 -37.51 -39.63 10.74
C PRO A 1141 -37.72 -38.52 11.79
N ASN A 1142 -37.41 -38.77 13.07
CA ASN A 1142 -37.54 -37.80 14.17
C ASN A 1142 -36.20 -37.20 14.59
N ALA A 1143 -35.08 -37.69 14.05
CA ALA A 1143 -33.76 -37.11 14.31
C ALA A 1143 -33.71 -35.69 13.73
N LEU A 1144 -33.63 -34.67 14.59
CA LEU A 1144 -33.51 -33.28 14.17
C LEU A 1144 -32.04 -32.85 14.07
N PHE A 1145 -31.64 -32.27 12.94
CA PHE A 1145 -30.48 -31.41 12.86
C PHE A 1145 -30.88 -29.97 12.51
N GLY A 1146 -30.35 -28.97 13.22
CA GLY A 1146 -30.63 -27.56 12.93
C GLY A 1146 -32.12 -27.17 13.04
N SER A 1147 -32.91 -27.94 13.80
CA SER A 1147 -34.39 -27.94 13.88
C SER A 1147 -35.15 -28.59 12.71
N GLU A 1148 -34.49 -29.11 11.67
CA GLU A 1148 -35.12 -29.90 10.61
C GLU A 1148 -34.90 -31.42 10.78
N PRO A 1149 -35.85 -32.28 10.41
CA PRO A 1149 -35.64 -33.73 10.34
C PRO A 1149 -34.54 -34.14 9.36
N GLU A 1150 -33.77 -35.16 9.70
CA GLU A 1150 -32.62 -35.71 8.94
C GLU A 1150 -32.94 -35.98 7.45
N ILE A 1151 -34.16 -36.45 7.16
CA ILE A 1151 -34.66 -36.69 5.80
C ILE A 1151 -34.72 -35.39 4.96
N LYS A 1152 -35.04 -34.25 5.61
CA LYS A 1152 -35.09 -32.93 4.98
C LYS A 1152 -33.73 -32.23 4.96
N SER A 1153 -32.97 -32.31 6.06
CA SER A 1153 -31.70 -31.60 6.25
C SER A 1153 -30.50 -32.17 5.46
N GLY A 1154 -30.74 -32.94 4.39
CA GLY A 1154 -29.72 -33.45 3.46
C GLY A 1154 -28.83 -34.60 3.95
N PHE A 1155 -28.85 -34.96 5.24
CA PHE A 1155 -28.05 -36.05 5.82
C PHE A 1155 -28.65 -37.43 5.52
N ARG A 1156 -28.46 -37.95 4.30
CA ARG A 1156 -29.21 -39.12 3.78
C ARG A 1156 -28.39 -40.42 3.70
N PHE A 1157 -28.37 -41.17 4.80
CA PHE A 1157 -27.92 -42.58 4.84
C PHE A 1157 -29.05 -43.60 4.77
N CYS A 1158 -30.28 -43.16 4.51
CA CYS A 1158 -31.40 -44.04 4.26
C CYS A 1158 -31.15 -44.84 2.97
N LEU A 1159 -31.04 -46.17 3.10
CA LEU A 1159 -30.98 -47.11 1.98
C LEU A 1159 -32.28 -47.04 1.16
N ASP A 1160 -32.29 -47.41 -0.13
CA ASP A 1160 -33.54 -47.44 -0.87
C ASP A 1160 -34.32 -48.73 -0.53
N PRO A 1161 -35.47 -48.67 0.18
CA PRO A 1161 -36.26 -49.86 0.47
C PRO A 1161 -36.82 -50.54 -0.81
N LYS A 1162 -36.73 -49.89 -1.98
CA LYS A 1162 -37.15 -50.41 -3.28
C LYS A 1162 -35.97 -50.84 -4.17
N ARG A 1163 -34.72 -50.57 -3.78
CA ARG A 1163 -33.48 -50.80 -4.56
C ARG A 1163 -33.60 -50.36 -6.03
N THR A 1164 -34.12 -49.15 -6.25
CA THR A 1164 -34.51 -48.64 -7.58
C THR A 1164 -33.27 -48.56 -8.49
N PRO A 1165 -33.21 -49.31 -9.61
CA PRO A 1165 -32.04 -49.34 -10.47
C PRO A 1165 -31.67 -47.97 -11.03
N LEU A 1166 -30.37 -47.75 -11.23
CA LEU A 1166 -29.86 -46.56 -11.94
C LEU A 1166 -30.49 -46.48 -13.34
N PRO A 1167 -31.07 -45.34 -13.74
CA PRO A 1167 -31.69 -45.22 -15.05
C PRO A 1167 -30.64 -45.35 -16.16
N LEU A 1168 -31.00 -45.98 -17.28
CA LEU A 1168 -30.09 -46.20 -18.41
C LEU A 1168 -30.15 -45.04 -19.41
N ASN A 1169 -29.00 -44.67 -19.98
CA ASN A 1169 -28.90 -43.66 -21.03
C ASN A 1169 -29.30 -44.22 -22.41
N ALA A 1170 -29.26 -43.36 -23.43
CA ALA A 1170 -29.55 -43.74 -24.82
C ALA A 1170 -28.60 -44.80 -25.43
N LYS A 1171 -27.53 -45.20 -24.73
CA LYS A 1171 -26.62 -46.30 -25.10
C LYS A 1171 -26.74 -47.52 -24.16
N GLY A 1172 -27.75 -47.57 -23.29
CA GLY A 1172 -27.98 -48.66 -22.34
C GLY A 1172 -27.05 -48.66 -21.13
N GLN A 1173 -26.25 -47.62 -20.91
CA GLN A 1173 -25.34 -47.51 -19.77
C GLN A 1173 -26.03 -46.85 -18.56
N PRO A 1174 -25.79 -47.27 -17.32
CA PRO A 1174 -26.25 -46.55 -16.13
C PRO A 1174 -25.79 -45.10 -16.12
N HIS A 1175 -26.74 -44.18 -15.95
CA HIS A 1175 -26.50 -42.74 -15.90
C HIS A 1175 -27.41 -42.06 -14.89
N LEU A 1176 -27.22 -40.76 -14.72
CA LEU A 1176 -27.88 -39.93 -13.72
C LEU A 1176 -28.40 -38.68 -14.42
N VAL A 1177 -29.66 -38.32 -14.15
CA VAL A 1177 -30.36 -37.26 -14.89
C VAL A 1177 -30.36 -35.97 -14.08
N GLY A 1178 -29.88 -34.86 -14.67
CA GLY A 1178 -30.41 -33.54 -14.33
C GLY A 1178 -29.88 -32.80 -13.08
N GLY A 1179 -28.65 -33.02 -12.64
CA GLY A 1179 -27.84 -32.03 -11.89
C GLY A 1179 -28.21 -31.68 -10.43
N TRP A 1180 -29.48 -31.73 -10.04
CA TRP A 1180 -29.99 -31.46 -8.67
C TRP A 1180 -31.11 -32.44 -8.30
N VAL A 1181 -30.95 -33.72 -8.65
CA VAL A 1181 -31.83 -34.79 -8.18
C VAL A 1181 -31.29 -35.35 -6.86
N ASP A 1182 -32.18 -35.65 -5.93
CA ASP A 1182 -31.87 -36.35 -4.68
C ASP A 1182 -31.55 -37.83 -4.94
N TRP A 1183 -30.34 -38.28 -4.60
CA TRP A 1183 -29.94 -39.69 -4.71
C TRP A 1183 -30.24 -40.43 -3.39
N THR A 1184 -30.36 -41.75 -3.44
CA THR A 1184 -30.12 -42.58 -2.25
C THR A 1184 -28.64 -42.95 -2.14
N GLY A 1185 -28.12 -43.16 -0.92
CA GLY A 1185 -26.72 -43.55 -0.71
C GLY A 1185 -26.34 -44.85 -1.43
N GLU A 1186 -27.31 -45.75 -1.59
CA GLU A 1186 -27.22 -46.97 -2.40
C GLU A 1186 -26.88 -46.68 -3.86
N GLN A 1187 -27.68 -45.85 -4.53
CA GLN A 1187 -27.45 -45.48 -5.92
C GLN A 1187 -26.09 -44.78 -6.11
N TYR A 1188 -25.70 -43.94 -5.16
CA TYR A 1188 -24.42 -43.24 -5.18
C TYR A 1188 -23.22 -44.19 -5.08
N ILE A 1189 -23.23 -45.11 -4.12
CA ILE A 1189 -22.12 -46.04 -3.89
C ILE A 1189 -22.07 -47.13 -4.97
N THR A 1190 -23.22 -47.64 -5.43
CA THR A 1190 -23.29 -48.57 -6.57
C THR A 1190 -22.73 -47.94 -7.84
N TRP A 1191 -23.15 -46.72 -8.19
CA TRP A 1191 -22.58 -46.00 -9.34
C TRP A 1191 -21.07 -45.78 -9.18
N SER A 1192 -20.61 -45.40 -7.99
CA SER A 1192 -19.19 -45.22 -7.67
C SER A 1192 -18.37 -46.48 -7.94
N VAL A 1193 -18.83 -47.65 -7.48
CA VAL A 1193 -18.18 -48.96 -7.70
C VAL A 1193 -18.14 -49.31 -9.19
N MET A 1194 -19.24 -49.08 -9.92
CA MET A 1194 -19.33 -49.38 -11.35
C MET A 1194 -18.42 -48.48 -12.20
N SER A 1195 -18.41 -47.17 -11.92
CA SER A 1195 -17.60 -46.24 -12.70
C SER A 1195 -16.11 -46.43 -12.42
N ALA A 1196 -15.71 -46.61 -11.15
CA ALA A 1196 -14.32 -46.95 -10.81
C ALA A 1196 -13.83 -48.23 -11.50
N ARG A 1197 -14.69 -49.26 -11.63
CA ARG A 1197 -14.38 -50.48 -12.42
C ARG A 1197 -14.11 -50.16 -13.87
N ASN A 1198 -14.98 -49.37 -14.50
CA ASN A 1198 -14.91 -49.04 -15.93
C ASN A 1198 -13.69 -48.18 -16.29
N HIS A 1199 -13.11 -47.45 -15.32
CA HIS A 1199 -11.87 -46.68 -15.51
C HIS A 1199 -10.61 -47.42 -15.02
N GLY A 1200 -10.71 -48.72 -14.70
CA GLY A 1200 -9.56 -49.58 -14.41
C GLY A 1200 -9.01 -49.51 -12.98
N ALA A 1201 -9.82 -49.11 -11.99
CA ALA A 1201 -9.39 -49.07 -10.59
C ALA A 1201 -8.93 -50.46 -10.08
N GLU A 1202 -7.97 -50.46 -9.16
CA GLU A 1202 -7.29 -51.68 -8.71
C GLU A 1202 -8.27 -52.71 -8.15
N ALA A 1203 -8.36 -53.86 -8.82
CA ALA A 1203 -9.44 -54.82 -8.62
C ALA A 1203 -9.55 -55.32 -7.17
N GLN A 1204 -8.44 -55.45 -6.43
CA GLN A 1204 -8.44 -55.90 -5.04
C GLN A 1204 -9.05 -54.85 -4.09
N ARG A 1205 -8.64 -53.58 -4.22
CA ARG A 1205 -9.22 -52.48 -3.41
C ARG A 1205 -10.70 -52.29 -3.73
N LEU A 1206 -11.02 -52.30 -5.02
CA LEU A 1206 -12.39 -52.17 -5.51
C LEU A 1206 -13.27 -53.35 -5.06
N LYS A 1207 -12.71 -54.56 -4.97
CA LYS A 1207 -13.40 -55.72 -4.41
C LYS A 1207 -13.74 -55.51 -2.94
N THR A 1208 -12.80 -55.07 -2.09
CA THR A 1208 -13.09 -54.81 -0.67
C THR A 1208 -14.21 -53.77 -0.50
N PHE A 1209 -14.17 -52.68 -1.26
CA PHE A 1209 -15.23 -51.65 -1.25
C PHE A 1209 -16.57 -52.21 -1.76
N SER A 1210 -16.55 -52.97 -2.86
CA SER A 1210 -17.72 -53.65 -3.43
C SER A 1210 -18.29 -54.77 -2.55
N ASP A 1211 -17.48 -55.40 -1.70
CA ASP A 1211 -17.90 -56.44 -0.76
C ASP A 1211 -18.54 -55.82 0.49
N TRP A 1212 -17.95 -54.74 1.02
CA TRP A 1212 -18.56 -53.92 2.07
C TRP A 1212 -19.92 -53.38 1.62
N ALA A 1213 -19.94 -52.76 0.42
CA ALA A 1213 -21.16 -52.32 -0.24
C ALA A 1213 -22.17 -53.46 -0.35
N GLY A 1214 -21.74 -54.62 -0.86
CA GLY A 1214 -22.60 -55.79 -0.97
C GLY A 1214 -23.22 -56.24 0.36
N ARG A 1215 -22.58 -56.03 1.51
CA ARG A 1215 -23.18 -56.33 2.83
C ARG A 1215 -24.26 -55.31 3.20
N MET A 1216 -23.96 -54.01 3.07
CA MET A 1216 -24.92 -52.91 3.29
C MET A 1216 -26.23 -53.06 2.51
N TRP A 1217 -26.21 -53.76 1.37
CA TRP A 1217 -27.36 -53.96 0.47
C TRP A 1217 -27.83 -55.42 0.32
N ARG A 1218 -27.36 -56.35 1.15
CA ARG A 1218 -27.93 -57.70 1.25
C ARG A 1218 -28.79 -57.91 2.49
N GLU A 1219 -28.56 -57.13 3.55
CA GLU A 1219 -29.20 -57.17 4.88
C GLU A 1219 -30.01 -55.88 5.16
#